data_AF-A0A849PU81-F1
#
_entry.id   AF-A0A849PU81-F1
#
_cell.length_a   1.000
_cell.length_b   1.000
_cell.length_c   1.000
_cell.angle_alpha   90.00
_cell.angle_beta   90.00
_cell.angle_gamma   90.00
#
_symmetry.space_group_name_H-M   'P 1'
#
loop_
_entity.id
_entity.type
_entity.pdbx_description
1 polymer ?
#
loop_
_entity_poly.entity_id
_entity_poly.type
_entity_poly.pdbx_seq_one_letter_code
_entity_poly.pdbx_strand_id
1 'polypeptide(L)'
;MERNKTNVFFNKITIILLTLMLLSIPAAASTGNEITATQSLSASTANPGDTIDVTVQWTTNTNVTAPTYQADVPDGWTVSWQKDYIAEFKSNTSEWIWSSEYPAGFTRSITYQLEIPESEFGGEYTITGAASGYEISPIATTGQTQLTVTGPTPPLPEADFEVNATSGIEPLTVQFNDLSTNTDTWAWDFNNDSIIDSTEQNPVYEFTNPGIYTVSLKANNSYGEDTETKEDLITVSRDTVEVYSSTVSLYPDERTALGALNGTGMEIGFADNGMVDSIGGYAADWDNESNYWHLYLNGAYSMTGVAETVVEHGDVVKLILASDDPSWALNEWDVKATVTINVIDKISPVATLISITPNPAAEGEEVTFNGSGVDDDGSVVGYNWTSSIDGPLSTSDNFSTSDLSIGTHTIYFKVQNDIGHWSYEVQDTLEIIDDIAPVVTIDEVATPTNVNNIMITGTFVEKHLDQITVNGINATIGDGTYSANLTLEEGINTIEVIATDTTGNTDTETTQIVLDTIAPVIYSTFTHNSTHGMVGVTSSENIAELEVNVNPNPIVIVPNGDLMWTGSFLLDGENTFNVSVTGTDTAGNIGMSNYTAIIRTVEFVNGTVEFNNSTLGTSIAFNAANITSASIVVTESMEPMANLTDEYVGFHFINVELDSNLTENMENATIRIPIPEDFPETINKHDVSIRYYNETTSEWEPLDNETQVVVIGDKEFWVVEVSHFSIYAAIADVPEEPAEVPETPRHPSGGGSSSRASIISSITEITDTEEEVQAQDKEESTPSGDQTTSVESETTAPSVESETEDNEENARNVPMMDGVLGTCAIVVVGMYLRRRKD
;
A
#
# COMPACT_ATOMS: atom_id res chain seq x y z
N MET A 1 40.67 -8.88 -50.95
CA MET A 1 40.13 -9.85 -51.94
C MET A 1 39.53 -10.95 -51.12
N GLU A 2 38.39 -10.63 -50.49
CA GLU A 2 37.75 -11.39 -49.43
C GLU A 2 36.24 -11.23 -49.56
N ARG A 3 35.49 -12.26 -49.15
CA ARG A 3 34.19 -12.14 -48.48
C ARG A 3 33.86 -13.49 -47.86
N ASN A 4 33.55 -13.46 -46.56
CA ASN A 4 33.35 -14.67 -45.76
C ASN A 4 32.09 -15.44 -46.19
N LYS A 5 32.15 -16.75 -45.99
CA LYS A 5 30.97 -17.59 -45.89
C LYS A 5 30.45 -17.48 -44.45
N THR A 6 29.23 -16.99 -44.29
CA THR A 6 28.46 -17.12 -43.05
C THR A 6 27.04 -17.43 -43.49
N ASN A 7 26.64 -18.69 -43.33
CA ASN A 7 25.31 -19.22 -43.61
C ASN A 7 24.93 -20.11 -42.43
N VAL A 8 23.63 -20.25 -42.18
CA VAL A 8 23.03 -20.92 -41.01
C VAL A 8 23.10 -20.07 -39.74
N PHE A 9 22.31 -18.99 -39.72
CA PHE A 9 21.54 -18.48 -38.56
C PHE A 9 20.72 -17.26 -39.03
N PHE A 10 19.57 -17.51 -39.68
CA PHE A 10 18.49 -16.53 -39.93
C PHE A 10 17.37 -17.19 -40.76
N ASN A 11 16.36 -17.78 -40.09
CA ASN A 11 14.98 -17.91 -40.62
C ASN A 11 13.99 -18.46 -39.58
N LYS A 12 13.84 -17.77 -38.44
CA LYS A 12 12.68 -17.75 -37.53
C LYS A 12 12.71 -16.37 -36.85
N ILE A 13 11.55 -15.79 -36.48
CA ILE A 13 11.30 -14.35 -36.18
C ILE A 13 10.96 -13.49 -37.42
N THR A 14 9.90 -13.91 -38.14
CA THR A 14 9.05 -13.02 -38.96
C THR A 14 7.60 -13.52 -38.94
N ILE A 15 7.04 -13.65 -37.74
CA ILE A 15 5.63 -13.81 -37.31
C ILE A 15 5.75 -13.83 -35.77
N ILE A 16 4.88 -13.09 -35.06
CA ILE A 16 5.05 -12.50 -33.70
C ILE A 16 5.50 -11.03 -33.79
N LEU A 17 4.59 -10.20 -34.31
CA LEU A 17 4.59 -8.74 -34.17
C LEU A 17 3.21 -8.19 -34.55
N LEU A 18 2.18 -8.63 -33.81
CA LEU A 18 0.81 -8.10 -33.91
C LEU A 18 0.14 -7.94 -32.54
N THR A 19 0.90 -7.50 -31.54
CA THR A 19 0.40 -6.96 -30.27
C THR A 19 1.26 -5.76 -29.86
N LEU A 20 0.64 -4.76 -29.24
CA LEU A 20 1.19 -3.44 -28.85
C LEU A 20 1.69 -2.50 -29.97
N MET A 21 0.73 -1.82 -30.60
CA MET A 21 0.79 -0.35 -30.70
C MET A 21 -0.58 0.25 -30.33
N LEU A 22 -0.73 0.64 -29.06
CA LEU A 22 -1.83 1.50 -28.62
C LEU A 22 -1.41 2.96 -28.85
N LEU A 23 -1.91 3.57 -29.92
CA LEU A 23 -1.96 5.02 -30.07
C LEU A 23 -3.40 5.44 -30.38
N SER A 24 -3.92 6.28 -29.50
CA SER A 24 -5.31 6.71 -29.37
C SER A 24 -5.93 7.30 -30.65
N ILE A 25 -7.01 6.69 -31.12
CA ILE A 25 -8.08 7.32 -31.93
C ILE A 25 -9.41 6.78 -31.37
N PRO A 26 -10.43 7.61 -31.10
CA PRO A 26 -11.64 7.16 -30.41
C PRO A 26 -12.44 6.14 -31.24
N ALA A 27 -12.89 5.07 -30.58
CA ALA A 27 -13.69 4.03 -31.19
C ALA A 27 -15.10 4.55 -31.53
N ALA A 28 -15.44 4.57 -32.83
CA ALA A 28 -16.83 4.53 -33.25
C ALA A 28 -17.39 3.12 -32.97
N ALA A 29 -18.66 3.03 -32.58
CA ALA A 29 -19.27 1.82 -32.04
C ALA A 29 -19.10 0.58 -32.95
N SER A 30 -18.57 -0.51 -32.38
CA SER A 30 -18.51 -1.81 -33.04
C SER A 30 -19.88 -2.48 -33.07
N THR A 31 -20.58 -2.37 -34.20
CA THR A 31 -21.59 -3.37 -34.57
C THR A 31 -20.91 -4.74 -34.68
N GLY A 32 -21.59 -5.81 -34.23
CA GLY A 32 -20.98 -7.14 -34.08
C GLY A 32 -20.35 -7.73 -35.34
N ASN A 33 -19.38 -8.62 -35.14
CA ASN A 33 -18.51 -9.22 -36.17
C ASN A 33 -19.24 -9.54 -37.49
N GLU A 34 -18.68 -9.06 -38.60
CA GLU A 34 -19.24 -9.22 -39.95
C GLU A 34 -19.27 -10.68 -40.44
N ILE A 35 -18.39 -11.53 -39.89
CA ILE A 35 -18.39 -12.97 -40.06
C ILE A 35 -18.29 -13.63 -38.67
N THR A 36 -19.04 -14.70 -38.45
CA THR A 36 -18.87 -15.61 -37.31
C THR A 36 -18.47 -16.98 -37.83
N ALA A 37 -17.44 -17.60 -37.27
CA ALA A 37 -16.94 -18.91 -37.70
C ALA A 37 -16.72 -19.83 -36.49
N THR A 38 -17.23 -21.06 -36.59
CA THR A 38 -17.16 -22.08 -35.53
C THR A 38 -16.76 -23.42 -36.13
N GLN A 39 -15.78 -24.10 -35.53
CA GLN A 39 -15.24 -25.37 -35.96
C GLN A 39 -15.59 -26.53 -35.03
N SER A 40 -15.68 -27.72 -35.62
CA SER A 40 -15.80 -29.01 -34.93
C SER A 40 -14.85 -30.04 -35.56
N LEU A 41 -14.33 -30.93 -34.72
CA LEU A 41 -13.43 -32.02 -35.13
C LEU A 41 -14.21 -33.34 -35.18
N SER A 42 -13.95 -34.19 -36.17
CA SER A 42 -14.59 -35.52 -36.25
C SER A 42 -14.18 -36.46 -35.10
N ALA A 43 -13.03 -36.19 -34.48
CA ALA A 43 -12.55 -36.82 -33.26
C ALA A 43 -11.75 -35.80 -32.44
N SER A 44 -11.83 -35.86 -31.12
CA SER A 44 -10.97 -35.11 -30.20
C SER A 44 -9.65 -35.84 -29.88
N THR A 45 -9.48 -37.07 -30.39
CA THR A 45 -8.30 -37.93 -30.17
C THR A 45 -7.95 -38.66 -31.46
N ALA A 46 -6.67 -38.72 -31.84
CA ALA A 46 -6.19 -39.42 -33.04
C ALA A 46 -4.76 -39.96 -32.85
N ASN A 47 -4.31 -40.92 -33.66
CA ASN A 47 -2.93 -41.43 -33.63
C ASN A 47 -2.07 -40.73 -34.70
N PRO A 48 -0.73 -40.73 -34.57
CA PRO A 48 0.17 -40.38 -35.66
C PRO A 48 -0.15 -41.22 -36.92
N GLY A 49 -0.27 -40.58 -38.08
CA GLY A 49 -0.71 -41.21 -39.33
C GLY A 49 -2.23 -41.27 -39.55
N ASP A 50 -3.06 -40.93 -38.56
CA ASP A 50 -4.52 -40.83 -38.77
C ASP A 50 -4.89 -39.58 -39.59
N THR A 51 -6.06 -39.62 -40.22
CA THR A 51 -6.69 -38.46 -40.87
C THR A 51 -8.02 -38.14 -40.21
N ILE A 52 -8.22 -36.90 -39.77
CA ILE A 52 -9.48 -36.42 -39.21
C ILE A 52 -10.18 -35.42 -40.15
N ASP A 53 -11.49 -35.34 -40.07
CA ASP A 53 -12.27 -34.32 -40.77
C ASP A 53 -12.48 -33.11 -39.83
N VAL A 54 -12.05 -31.93 -40.24
CA VAL A 54 -12.36 -30.65 -39.57
C VAL A 54 -13.50 -29.98 -40.33
N THR A 55 -14.62 -29.72 -39.64
CA THR A 55 -15.76 -29.00 -40.22
C THR A 55 -15.83 -27.60 -39.65
N VAL A 56 -15.83 -26.59 -40.53
CA VAL A 56 -15.96 -25.18 -40.16
C VAL A 56 -17.26 -24.66 -40.71
N GLN A 57 -18.14 -24.19 -39.83
CA GLN A 57 -19.38 -23.50 -40.17
C GLN A 57 -19.19 -21.99 -39.95
N TRP A 58 -19.48 -21.18 -40.95
CA TRP A 58 -19.52 -19.73 -40.80
C TRP A 58 -20.80 -19.11 -41.31
N THR A 59 -21.15 -17.97 -40.72
CA THR A 59 -22.28 -17.13 -41.11
C THR A 59 -21.79 -15.70 -41.37
N THR A 60 -22.19 -15.14 -42.51
CA THR A 60 -21.97 -13.73 -42.85
C THR A 60 -23.10 -12.89 -42.27
N ASN A 61 -22.77 -11.87 -41.49
CA ASN A 61 -23.74 -10.95 -40.88
C ASN A 61 -23.98 -9.70 -41.75
N THR A 62 -23.05 -9.41 -42.67
CA THR A 62 -23.16 -8.39 -43.73
C THR A 62 -23.01 -9.04 -45.11
N ASN A 63 -23.11 -8.26 -46.19
CA ASN A 63 -22.75 -8.75 -47.52
C ASN A 63 -21.21 -8.86 -47.63
N VAL A 64 -20.70 -10.07 -47.89
CA VAL A 64 -19.26 -10.32 -47.98
C VAL A 64 -18.87 -10.60 -49.43
N THR A 65 -17.99 -9.77 -49.98
CA THR A 65 -17.38 -10.00 -51.30
C THR A 65 -16.14 -10.87 -51.15
N ALA A 66 -16.03 -11.89 -52.00
CA ALA A 66 -14.89 -12.82 -52.04
C ALA A 66 -14.47 -13.33 -50.65
N PRO A 67 -15.36 -14.02 -49.90
CA PRO A 67 -14.98 -14.58 -48.62
C PRO A 67 -13.83 -15.57 -48.80
N THR A 68 -13.05 -15.70 -47.74
CA THR A 68 -11.91 -16.61 -47.64
C THR A 68 -11.90 -17.32 -46.30
N TYR A 69 -11.35 -18.52 -46.27
CA TYR A 69 -10.99 -19.21 -45.05
C TYR A 69 -9.55 -19.69 -45.16
N GLN A 70 -8.77 -19.56 -44.10
CA GLN A 70 -7.41 -20.09 -44.01
C GLN A 70 -7.33 -20.99 -42.79
N ALA A 71 -6.95 -22.26 -42.99
CA ALA A 71 -6.64 -23.16 -41.88
C ALA A 71 -5.22 -22.88 -41.37
N ASP A 72 -5.06 -22.96 -40.05
CA ASP A 72 -3.82 -22.76 -39.32
C ASP A 72 -3.57 -24.02 -38.48
N VAL A 73 -2.52 -24.76 -38.82
CA VAL A 73 -2.28 -26.12 -38.35
C VAL A 73 -0.80 -26.31 -38.01
N PRO A 74 -0.44 -27.26 -37.12
CA PRO A 74 0.95 -27.49 -36.72
C PRO A 74 1.90 -27.74 -37.90
N ASP A 75 3.15 -27.30 -37.74
CA ASP A 75 4.21 -27.44 -38.76
C ASP A 75 4.34 -28.90 -39.22
N GLY A 76 4.23 -29.13 -40.54
CA GLY A 76 4.36 -30.45 -41.16
C GLY A 76 3.06 -31.24 -41.35
N TRP A 77 1.94 -30.80 -40.76
CA TRP A 77 0.64 -31.44 -40.94
C TRP A 77 0.02 -31.09 -42.30
N THR A 78 -0.66 -32.04 -42.94
CA THR A 78 -1.18 -31.88 -44.31
C THR A 78 -2.68 -31.61 -44.33
N VAL A 79 -3.06 -30.49 -44.94
CA VAL A 79 -4.46 -30.11 -45.20
C VAL A 79 -4.86 -30.52 -46.61
N SER A 80 -5.83 -31.42 -46.72
CA SER A 80 -6.44 -31.82 -47.99
C SER A 80 -7.95 -31.55 -47.97
N TRP A 81 -8.56 -31.28 -49.12
CA TRP A 81 -9.92 -30.74 -49.17
C TRP A 81 -10.94 -31.74 -49.74
N GLN A 82 -12.05 -31.93 -49.02
CA GLN A 82 -13.20 -32.67 -49.53
C GLN A 82 -14.00 -31.80 -50.51
N LYS A 83 -14.14 -32.28 -51.74
CA LYS A 83 -14.54 -31.52 -52.93
C LYS A 83 -15.96 -30.91 -52.87
N ASP A 84 -16.04 -29.58 -52.80
CA ASP A 84 -17.25 -28.77 -53.07
C ASP A 84 -17.05 -27.90 -54.34
N TYR A 85 -17.95 -27.98 -55.32
CA TYR A 85 -17.71 -27.52 -56.71
C TYR A 85 -17.65 -25.99 -56.93
N ILE A 86 -17.52 -25.18 -55.86
CA ILE A 86 -17.70 -23.71 -55.87
C ILE A 86 -16.48 -22.96 -55.29
N ALA A 87 -15.64 -23.60 -54.47
CA ALA A 87 -14.44 -22.99 -53.89
C ALA A 87 -13.18 -23.29 -54.71
N GLU A 88 -12.23 -22.35 -54.73
CA GLU A 88 -10.85 -22.62 -55.14
C GLU A 88 -9.98 -22.83 -53.88
N PHE A 89 -9.34 -23.99 -53.76
CA PHE A 89 -8.43 -24.32 -52.65
C PHE A 89 -6.96 -24.20 -53.08
N LYS A 90 -6.19 -23.40 -52.35
CA LYS A 90 -4.74 -23.25 -52.51
C LYS A 90 -4.01 -24.12 -51.49
N SER A 91 -3.57 -25.30 -51.93
CA SER A 91 -2.89 -26.26 -51.05
C SER A 91 -1.52 -25.81 -50.50
N ASN A 92 -0.96 -24.69 -51.00
CA ASN A 92 0.29 -24.12 -50.52
C ASN A 92 0.12 -23.05 -49.42
N THR A 93 -1.11 -22.61 -49.16
CA THR A 93 -1.45 -21.63 -48.11
C THR A 93 -2.60 -22.12 -47.22
N SER A 94 -3.09 -23.34 -47.43
CA SER A 94 -4.28 -23.92 -46.77
C SER A 94 -5.48 -22.97 -46.80
N GLU A 95 -5.68 -22.31 -47.94
CA GLU A 95 -6.62 -21.21 -48.13
C GLU A 95 -7.71 -21.58 -49.13
N TRP A 96 -8.96 -21.28 -48.80
CA TRP A 96 -10.13 -21.42 -49.67
C TRP A 96 -10.66 -20.04 -50.05
N ILE A 97 -11.00 -19.86 -51.33
CA ILE A 97 -11.58 -18.62 -51.86
C ILE A 97 -12.86 -18.94 -52.62
N TRP A 98 -13.92 -18.15 -52.40
CA TRP A 98 -15.12 -18.15 -53.23
C TRP A 98 -15.18 -16.91 -54.12
N SER A 99 -15.51 -17.08 -55.40
CA SER A 99 -15.53 -15.99 -56.39
C SER A 99 -16.82 -15.19 -56.45
N SER A 100 -17.78 -15.45 -55.55
CA SER A 100 -19.10 -14.79 -55.50
C SER A 100 -19.26 -13.90 -54.27
N GLU A 101 -20.02 -12.82 -54.40
CA GLU A 101 -20.58 -12.09 -53.25
C GLU A 101 -21.59 -12.98 -52.51
N TYR A 102 -21.57 -12.94 -51.19
CA TYR A 102 -22.52 -13.63 -50.31
C TYR A 102 -23.34 -12.62 -49.51
N PRO A 103 -24.68 -12.77 -49.45
CA PRO A 103 -25.53 -11.82 -48.75
C PRO A 103 -25.44 -11.97 -47.22
N ALA A 104 -25.89 -10.95 -46.50
CA ALA A 104 -26.12 -11.03 -45.06
C ALA A 104 -27.07 -12.18 -44.67
N GLY A 105 -26.78 -12.84 -43.55
CA GLY A 105 -27.49 -14.01 -43.02
C GLY A 105 -27.14 -15.33 -43.70
N PHE A 106 -26.11 -15.38 -44.56
CA PHE A 106 -25.78 -16.59 -45.30
C PHE A 106 -24.80 -17.48 -44.53
N THR A 107 -25.14 -18.77 -44.40
CA THR A 107 -24.35 -19.77 -43.67
C THR A 107 -23.78 -20.82 -44.62
N ARG A 108 -22.49 -21.18 -44.45
CA ARG A 108 -21.86 -22.35 -45.07
C ARG A 108 -21.21 -23.25 -44.04
N SER A 109 -20.98 -24.50 -44.45
CA SER A 109 -19.99 -25.37 -43.84
C SER A 109 -18.97 -25.78 -44.92
N ILE A 110 -17.69 -25.80 -44.56
CA ILE A 110 -16.66 -26.56 -45.28
C ILE A 110 -16.21 -27.73 -44.42
N THR A 111 -15.72 -28.79 -45.06
CA THR A 111 -15.01 -29.88 -44.39
C THR A 111 -13.69 -30.10 -45.10
N TYR A 112 -12.60 -30.16 -44.33
CA TYR A 112 -11.28 -30.51 -44.82
C TYR A 112 -10.68 -31.65 -44.00
N GLN A 113 -9.80 -32.40 -44.63
CA GLN A 113 -9.07 -33.49 -44.02
C GLN A 113 -7.72 -33.00 -43.54
N LEU A 114 -7.44 -33.28 -42.27
CA LEU A 114 -6.18 -33.01 -41.60
C LEU A 114 -5.49 -34.35 -41.37
N GLU A 115 -4.39 -34.57 -42.06
CA GLU A 115 -3.56 -35.77 -41.97
C GLU A 115 -2.38 -35.49 -41.02
N ILE A 116 -2.29 -36.33 -39.99
CA ILE A 116 -1.30 -36.22 -38.91
C ILE A 116 -0.04 -36.98 -39.35
N PRO A 117 1.17 -36.39 -39.27
CA PRO A 117 2.40 -37.09 -39.66
C PRO A 117 2.58 -38.41 -38.90
N GLU A 118 3.06 -39.47 -39.57
CA GLU A 118 3.44 -40.74 -38.89
C GLU A 118 4.58 -40.54 -37.87
N SER A 119 5.35 -39.46 -38.00
CA SER A 119 6.45 -39.08 -37.11
C SER A 119 6.03 -38.20 -35.94
N GLU A 120 4.75 -37.89 -35.79
CA GLU A 120 4.25 -36.99 -34.75
C GLU A 120 4.32 -37.64 -33.35
N PHE A 121 4.62 -36.84 -32.33
CA PHE A 121 4.62 -37.31 -30.94
C PHE A 121 3.21 -37.25 -30.32
N GLY A 122 3.05 -37.86 -29.15
CA GLY A 122 1.84 -37.74 -28.36
C GLY A 122 1.78 -36.42 -27.59
N GLY A 123 0.65 -35.73 -27.64
CA GLY A 123 0.47 -34.40 -27.03
C GLY A 123 -0.88 -33.76 -27.33
N GLU A 124 -1.11 -32.55 -26.83
CA GLU A 124 -2.25 -31.70 -27.18
C GLU A 124 -1.86 -30.73 -28.28
N TYR A 125 -2.60 -30.72 -29.39
CA TYR A 125 -2.31 -29.90 -30.57
C TYR A 125 -3.48 -28.94 -30.85
N THR A 126 -3.15 -27.66 -31.00
CA THR A 126 -4.12 -26.63 -31.34
C THR A 126 -4.29 -26.51 -32.86
N ILE A 127 -5.51 -26.71 -33.33
CA ILE A 127 -5.96 -26.60 -34.72
C ILE A 127 -6.87 -25.38 -34.83
N THR A 128 -6.49 -24.40 -35.65
CA THR A 128 -7.16 -23.11 -35.77
C THR A 128 -7.42 -22.74 -37.23
N GLY A 129 -7.98 -21.56 -37.43
CA GLY A 129 -8.04 -20.90 -38.73
C GLY A 129 -8.71 -19.55 -38.60
N ALA A 130 -8.85 -18.85 -39.72
CA ALA A 130 -9.53 -17.57 -39.77
C ALA A 130 -10.41 -17.43 -41.01
N ALA A 131 -11.59 -16.85 -40.82
CA ALA A 131 -12.48 -16.44 -41.90
C ALA A 131 -12.34 -14.93 -42.18
N SER A 132 -12.36 -14.55 -43.45
CA SER A 132 -12.20 -13.16 -43.91
C SER A 132 -12.95 -12.94 -45.22
N GLY A 133 -12.80 -11.74 -45.79
CA GLY A 133 -13.33 -11.37 -47.10
C GLY A 133 -12.68 -10.07 -47.57
N TYR A 134 -13.13 -9.55 -48.71
CA TYR A 134 -12.64 -8.26 -49.21
C TYR A 134 -12.92 -7.14 -48.18
N GLU A 135 -11.85 -6.48 -47.72
CA GLU A 135 -11.83 -5.45 -46.67
C GLU A 135 -12.23 -5.93 -45.25
N ILE A 136 -12.50 -7.22 -45.04
CA ILE A 136 -12.79 -7.81 -43.72
C ILE A 136 -11.50 -8.41 -43.14
N SER A 137 -11.11 -7.94 -41.95
CA SER A 137 -9.93 -8.47 -41.23
C SER A 137 -10.15 -9.93 -40.82
N PRO A 138 -9.12 -10.80 -40.78
CA PRO A 138 -9.28 -12.20 -40.38
C PRO A 138 -9.88 -12.37 -38.99
N ILE A 139 -10.98 -13.11 -38.91
CA ILE A 139 -11.68 -13.47 -37.67
C ILE A 139 -11.40 -14.93 -37.36
N ALA A 140 -10.76 -15.19 -36.23
CA ALA A 140 -10.40 -16.54 -35.80
C ALA A 140 -11.64 -17.45 -35.62
N THR A 141 -11.48 -18.74 -35.90
CA THR A 141 -12.50 -19.74 -35.57
C THR A 141 -12.64 -19.95 -34.07
N THR A 142 -13.87 -20.27 -33.67
CA THR A 142 -14.27 -20.63 -32.31
C THR A 142 -14.71 -22.10 -32.26
N GLY A 143 -14.88 -22.70 -31.07
CA GLY A 143 -15.37 -24.09 -30.95
C GLY A 143 -14.26 -25.07 -30.57
N GLN A 144 -14.23 -26.25 -31.19
CA GLN A 144 -13.25 -27.29 -30.85
C GLN A 144 -11.91 -27.06 -31.54
N THR A 145 -10.95 -26.46 -30.83
CA THR A 145 -9.61 -26.18 -31.33
C THR A 145 -8.54 -27.15 -30.84
N GLN A 146 -8.78 -27.97 -29.81
CA GLN A 146 -7.78 -28.93 -29.30
C GLN A 146 -8.00 -30.35 -29.81
N LEU A 147 -6.89 -31.02 -30.14
CA LEU A 147 -6.81 -32.41 -30.56
C LEU A 147 -5.71 -33.14 -29.78
N THR A 148 -6.06 -34.20 -29.05
CA THR A 148 -5.07 -35.08 -28.42
C THR A 148 -4.51 -36.07 -29.44
N VAL A 149 -3.19 -36.08 -29.64
CA VAL A 149 -2.51 -37.13 -30.41
C VAL A 149 -2.02 -38.22 -29.47
N THR A 150 -2.40 -39.48 -29.73
CA THR A 150 -2.02 -40.65 -28.93
C THR A 150 -0.79 -41.34 -29.51
N GLY A 151 0.38 -40.75 -29.25
CA GLY A 151 1.70 -41.26 -29.65
C GLY A 151 2.66 -41.42 -28.45
N PRO A 152 3.92 -41.84 -28.69
CA PRO A 152 4.97 -41.74 -27.66
C PRO A 152 5.19 -40.27 -27.29
N THR A 153 5.44 -39.97 -26.02
CA THR A 153 5.85 -38.62 -25.60
C THR A 153 7.21 -38.26 -26.23
N PRO A 154 7.47 -36.97 -26.53
CA PRO A 154 8.80 -36.56 -26.97
C PRO A 154 9.83 -36.87 -25.87
N PRO A 155 11.07 -37.23 -26.24
CA PRO A 155 12.12 -37.46 -25.26
C PRO A 155 12.55 -36.12 -24.67
N LEU A 156 12.33 -35.93 -23.36
CA LEU A 156 12.89 -34.82 -22.60
C LEU A 156 14.39 -35.02 -22.40
N PRO A 157 15.18 -33.93 -22.28
CA PRO A 157 16.56 -34.05 -21.85
C PRO A 157 16.64 -34.64 -20.44
N GLU A 158 17.75 -35.33 -20.17
CA GLU A 158 18.15 -35.81 -18.84
C GLU A 158 19.59 -35.34 -18.67
N ALA A 159 19.84 -34.41 -17.74
CA ALA A 159 21.15 -33.80 -17.53
C ALA A 159 22.05 -34.71 -16.67
N ASP A 160 23.29 -34.95 -17.09
CA ASP A 160 24.33 -35.57 -16.26
C ASP A 160 25.72 -35.23 -16.79
N PHE A 161 26.74 -35.31 -15.92
CA PHE A 161 28.13 -35.05 -16.25
C PHE A 161 29.12 -35.71 -15.29
N GLU A 162 30.35 -35.92 -15.75
CA GLU A 162 31.48 -36.36 -14.93
C GLU A 162 32.70 -35.43 -15.05
N VAL A 163 33.55 -35.41 -14.01
CA VAL A 163 34.76 -34.59 -13.94
C VAL A 163 36.01 -35.44 -13.79
N ASN A 164 37.14 -34.97 -14.33
CA ASN A 164 38.43 -35.67 -14.22
C ASN A 164 39.12 -35.51 -12.85
N ALA A 165 38.75 -34.48 -12.08
CA ALA A 165 39.28 -34.18 -10.76
C ALA A 165 38.21 -33.46 -9.92
N THR A 166 38.12 -33.81 -8.63
CA THR A 166 37.25 -33.15 -7.64
C THR A 166 38.04 -32.35 -6.61
N SER A 167 39.38 -32.40 -6.66
CA SER A 167 40.21 -31.57 -5.80
C SER A 167 41.62 -31.34 -6.36
N GLY A 168 42.29 -30.30 -5.86
CA GLY A 168 43.69 -30.00 -6.17
C GLY A 168 44.14 -28.64 -5.67
N ILE A 169 45.38 -28.26 -5.99
CA ILE A 169 45.93 -26.94 -5.69
C ILE A 169 45.64 -25.95 -6.83
N GLU A 170 45.49 -24.67 -6.51
CA GLU A 170 45.30 -23.63 -7.53
C GLU A 170 46.57 -23.40 -8.38
N PRO A 171 46.41 -22.99 -9.66
CA PRO A 171 45.18 -23.04 -10.44
C PRO A 171 44.80 -24.49 -10.78
N LEU A 172 43.56 -24.89 -10.47
CA LEU A 172 43.07 -26.23 -10.76
C LEU A 172 42.30 -26.25 -12.08
N THR A 173 42.89 -26.88 -13.11
CA THR A 173 42.20 -27.12 -14.39
C THR A 173 41.37 -28.41 -14.33
N VAL A 174 40.04 -28.28 -14.52
CA VAL A 174 39.09 -29.41 -14.53
C VAL A 174 38.47 -29.56 -15.93
N GLN A 175 38.43 -30.79 -16.42
CA GLN A 175 37.69 -31.20 -17.62
C GLN A 175 36.33 -31.75 -17.19
N PHE A 176 35.27 -31.15 -17.71
CA PHE A 176 33.90 -31.62 -17.57
C PHE A 176 33.51 -32.41 -18.82
N ASN A 177 32.87 -33.56 -18.64
CA ASN A 177 32.38 -34.40 -19.72
C ASN A 177 30.87 -34.57 -19.58
N ASP A 178 30.14 -34.25 -20.65
CA ASP A 178 28.69 -34.39 -20.74
C ASP A 178 28.28 -35.86 -20.86
N LEU A 179 27.32 -36.26 -20.03
CA LEU A 179 26.64 -37.55 -20.05
C LEU A 179 25.14 -37.42 -20.37
N SER A 180 24.66 -36.19 -20.60
CA SER A 180 23.24 -35.88 -20.77
C SER A 180 22.62 -36.61 -21.96
N THR A 181 21.37 -37.03 -21.82
CA THR A 181 20.62 -37.66 -22.92
C THR A 181 19.61 -36.69 -23.53
N ASN A 182 19.26 -36.93 -24.80
CA ASN A 182 18.25 -36.18 -25.57
C ASN A 182 18.42 -34.65 -25.63
N THR A 183 19.62 -34.11 -25.41
CA THR A 183 19.88 -32.66 -25.42
C THR A 183 20.42 -32.16 -26.77
N ASP A 184 20.08 -30.91 -27.12
CA ASP A 184 20.63 -30.18 -28.27
C ASP A 184 21.65 -29.09 -27.86
N THR A 185 21.59 -28.63 -26.60
CA THR A 185 22.37 -27.49 -26.08
C THR A 185 22.70 -27.63 -24.60
N TRP A 186 23.80 -27.01 -24.17
CA TRP A 186 24.32 -27.04 -22.81
C TRP A 186 24.55 -25.62 -22.30
N ALA A 187 24.34 -25.41 -21.01
CA ALA A 187 24.76 -24.21 -20.29
C ALA A 187 25.34 -24.64 -18.93
N TRP A 188 26.59 -24.26 -18.68
CA TRP A 188 27.36 -24.59 -17.48
C TRP A 188 27.53 -23.35 -16.61
N ASP A 189 27.41 -23.54 -15.30
CA ASP A 189 27.74 -22.60 -14.25
C ASP A 189 28.64 -23.35 -13.26
N PHE A 190 29.90 -22.91 -13.11
CA PHE A 190 30.91 -23.63 -12.34
C PHE A 190 31.03 -23.16 -10.88
N ASN A 191 30.24 -22.18 -10.46
CA ASN A 191 30.24 -21.67 -9.09
C ASN A 191 28.82 -21.41 -8.51
N ASN A 192 27.78 -21.85 -9.23
CA ASN A 192 26.36 -21.77 -8.89
C ASN A 192 25.86 -20.34 -8.58
N ASP A 193 26.41 -19.33 -9.25
CA ASP A 193 26.00 -17.92 -9.08
C ASP A 193 24.89 -17.48 -10.05
N SER A 194 24.33 -18.42 -10.82
CA SER A 194 23.33 -18.23 -11.87
C SER A 194 23.85 -17.49 -13.12
N ILE A 195 25.16 -17.33 -13.28
CA ILE A 195 25.80 -16.80 -14.48
C ILE A 195 26.40 -17.96 -15.30
N ILE A 196 26.00 -18.06 -16.57
CA ILE A 196 26.52 -19.12 -17.46
C ILE A 196 27.96 -18.82 -17.89
N ASP A 197 28.91 -19.61 -17.42
CA ASP A 197 30.32 -19.59 -17.79
C ASP A 197 30.58 -20.13 -19.21
N SER A 198 29.87 -21.21 -19.60
CA SER A 198 30.15 -21.93 -20.85
C SER A 198 28.90 -22.56 -21.47
N THR A 199 28.92 -22.69 -22.80
CA THR A 199 27.91 -23.41 -23.59
C THR A 199 28.53 -24.50 -24.48
N GLU A 200 29.76 -24.92 -24.19
CA GLU A 200 30.39 -26.06 -24.87
C GLU A 200 29.89 -27.39 -24.30
N GLN A 201 29.87 -28.47 -25.08
CA GLN A 201 29.43 -29.78 -24.58
C GLN A 201 30.40 -30.36 -23.53
N ASN A 202 31.72 -30.24 -23.72
CA ASN A 202 32.72 -30.82 -22.83
C ASN A 202 33.78 -29.76 -22.46
N PRO A 203 33.42 -28.75 -21.64
CA PRO A 203 34.28 -27.61 -21.37
C PRO A 203 35.46 -27.97 -20.46
N VAL A 204 36.50 -27.15 -20.55
CA VAL A 204 37.61 -27.11 -19.58
C VAL A 204 37.54 -25.79 -18.84
N TYR A 205 37.51 -25.83 -17.51
CA TYR A 205 37.50 -24.65 -16.66
C TYR A 205 38.74 -24.62 -15.76
N GLU A 206 39.22 -23.43 -15.43
CA GLU A 206 40.39 -23.23 -14.56
C GLU A 206 39.98 -22.46 -13.31
N PHE A 207 39.88 -23.17 -12.20
CA PHE A 207 39.63 -22.58 -10.89
C PHE A 207 40.93 -21.93 -10.40
N THR A 208 41.02 -20.62 -10.62
CA THR A 208 42.20 -19.79 -10.33
C THR A 208 42.28 -19.29 -8.90
N ASN A 209 41.26 -19.56 -8.07
CA ASN A 209 41.23 -19.26 -6.65
C ASN A 209 40.94 -20.55 -5.87
N PRO A 210 41.34 -20.61 -4.59
CA PRO A 210 40.97 -21.69 -3.68
C PRO A 210 39.56 -21.46 -3.10
N GLY A 211 38.84 -22.55 -2.85
CA GLY A 211 37.44 -22.56 -2.43
C GLY A 211 36.78 -23.91 -2.67
N ILE A 212 35.51 -24.03 -2.27
CA ILE A 212 34.64 -25.15 -2.66
C ILE A 212 33.64 -24.63 -3.70
N TYR A 213 33.39 -25.42 -4.75
CA TYR A 213 32.56 -25.02 -5.88
C TYR A 213 31.48 -26.07 -6.17
N THR A 214 30.22 -25.66 -6.07
CA THR A 214 29.07 -26.34 -6.67
C THR A 214 29.05 -26.08 -8.17
N VAL A 215 28.76 -27.10 -8.97
CA VAL A 215 28.66 -27.00 -10.44
C VAL A 215 27.28 -27.44 -10.90
N SER A 216 26.67 -26.67 -11.79
CA SER A 216 25.42 -27.06 -12.46
C SER A 216 25.57 -27.16 -13.98
N LEU A 217 24.83 -28.11 -14.56
CA LEU A 217 24.68 -28.31 -16.00
C LEU A 217 23.20 -28.27 -16.37
N LYS A 218 22.82 -27.30 -17.20
CA LYS A 218 21.51 -27.24 -17.81
C LYS A 218 21.55 -27.79 -19.25
N ALA A 219 20.75 -28.83 -19.49
CA ALA A 219 20.59 -29.49 -20.77
C ALA A 219 19.22 -29.13 -21.39
N ASN A 220 19.16 -28.87 -22.69
CA ASN A 220 17.94 -28.32 -23.33
C ASN A 220 17.78 -28.79 -24.79
N ASN A 221 16.53 -29.13 -25.15
CA ASN A 221 16.12 -29.51 -26.50
C ASN A 221 14.81 -28.80 -26.91
N SER A 222 14.31 -29.04 -28.13
CA SER A 222 13.08 -28.37 -28.62
C SER A 222 11.76 -28.70 -27.87
N TYR A 223 11.80 -29.62 -26.89
CA TYR A 223 10.65 -30.12 -26.14
C TYR A 223 10.71 -29.86 -24.62
N GLY A 224 11.87 -29.45 -24.09
CA GLY A 224 12.04 -29.15 -22.68
C GLY A 224 13.50 -28.99 -22.27
N GLU A 225 13.70 -28.72 -20.98
CA GLU A 225 14.99 -28.53 -20.33
C GLU A 225 15.06 -29.35 -19.04
N ASP A 226 16.27 -29.71 -18.64
CA ASP A 226 16.59 -30.39 -17.38
C ASP A 226 17.89 -29.82 -16.80
N THR A 227 18.13 -29.98 -15.50
CA THR A 227 19.31 -29.40 -14.83
C THR A 227 19.81 -30.29 -13.72
N GLU A 228 21.08 -30.69 -13.82
CA GLU A 228 21.80 -31.45 -12.80
C GLU A 228 22.75 -30.52 -12.05
N THR A 229 22.67 -30.53 -10.72
CA THR A 229 23.52 -29.72 -9.83
C THR A 229 24.24 -30.62 -8.86
N LYS A 230 25.57 -30.52 -8.82
CA LYS A 230 26.44 -31.31 -7.94
C LYS A 230 27.09 -30.39 -6.92
N GLU A 231 26.52 -30.40 -5.72
CA GLU A 231 26.97 -29.60 -4.58
C GLU A 231 28.40 -29.98 -4.15
N ASP A 232 29.18 -28.98 -3.74
CA ASP A 232 30.55 -29.12 -3.22
C ASP A 232 31.51 -29.97 -4.10
N LEU A 233 31.27 -30.01 -5.43
CA LEU A 233 31.92 -30.96 -6.34
C LEU A 233 33.44 -30.77 -6.47
N ILE A 234 33.92 -29.53 -6.48
CA ILE A 234 35.34 -29.20 -6.69
C ILE A 234 35.90 -28.47 -5.45
N THR A 235 36.96 -29.00 -4.85
CA THR A 235 37.71 -28.36 -3.75
C THR A 235 39.10 -27.91 -4.21
N VAL A 236 39.35 -26.60 -4.20
CA VAL A 236 40.63 -26.01 -4.60
C VAL A 236 41.33 -25.43 -3.37
N SER A 237 42.58 -25.80 -3.18
CA SER A 237 43.40 -25.35 -2.04
C SER A 237 44.56 -24.45 -2.49
N ARG A 238 45.05 -23.59 -1.60
CA ARG A 238 46.39 -23.00 -1.74
C ARG A 238 47.37 -23.80 -0.89
N ASP A 239 48.51 -24.14 -1.47
CA ASP A 239 49.67 -24.57 -0.71
C ASP A 239 50.44 -23.33 -0.21
N THR A 240 50.61 -23.22 1.11
CA THR A 240 51.44 -22.18 1.73
C THR A 240 52.64 -22.81 2.44
N VAL A 241 53.76 -22.90 1.71
CA VAL A 241 55.04 -23.39 2.23
C VAL A 241 55.62 -22.41 3.27
N GLU A 242 55.33 -22.63 4.54
CA GLU A 242 55.99 -21.94 5.66
C GLU A 242 57.21 -22.71 6.18
N VAL A 243 58.37 -22.09 6.13
CA VAL A 243 59.62 -22.68 6.65
C VAL A 243 59.74 -22.48 8.16
N TYR A 244 59.38 -23.51 8.93
CA TYR A 244 59.58 -23.50 10.38
C TYR A 244 61.07 -23.61 10.76
N SER A 245 61.47 -22.89 11.81
CA SER A 245 62.88 -22.68 12.19
C SER A 245 63.65 -23.99 12.43
N SER A 246 64.80 -24.13 11.77
CA SER A 246 65.68 -25.31 11.88
C SER A 246 66.18 -25.60 13.30
N THR A 247 66.46 -26.87 13.60
CA THR A 247 67.32 -27.25 14.74
C THR A 247 68.74 -27.56 14.25
N VAL A 248 69.68 -26.65 14.53
CA VAL A 248 71.11 -26.86 14.23
C VAL A 248 71.71 -27.84 15.24
N SER A 249 71.84 -29.11 14.83
CA SER A 249 72.42 -30.17 15.65
C SER A 249 73.91 -30.37 15.34
N LEU A 250 74.78 -29.83 16.19
CA LEU A 250 76.23 -30.08 16.17
C LEU A 250 76.59 -31.18 17.17
N TYR A 251 77.38 -32.16 16.74
CA TYR A 251 77.88 -33.27 17.58
C TYR A 251 79.33 -33.64 17.22
N PRO A 252 80.19 -34.03 18.19
CA PRO A 252 80.06 -33.94 19.65
C PRO A 252 80.94 -32.83 20.27
N ASP A 253 80.67 -32.52 21.54
CA ASP A 253 81.59 -31.91 22.51
C ASP A 253 82.24 -30.56 22.19
N GLU A 254 81.49 -29.46 22.32
CA GLU A 254 81.94 -28.31 23.14
C GLU A 254 80.80 -27.35 23.54
N ARG A 255 80.56 -27.21 24.85
CA ARG A 255 79.49 -26.36 25.43
C ARG A 255 79.87 -24.87 25.43
N THR A 256 79.80 -24.19 24.28
CA THR A 256 79.75 -22.72 24.25
C THR A 256 79.07 -22.07 23.03
N ALA A 257 78.78 -22.81 21.96
CA ALA A 257 78.36 -22.22 20.68
C ALA A 257 76.94 -21.60 20.63
N LEU A 258 76.03 -21.96 21.54
CA LEU A 258 74.64 -21.46 21.50
C LEU A 258 74.52 -19.93 21.68
N GLY A 259 75.45 -19.32 22.44
CA GLY A 259 75.50 -17.87 22.63
C GLY A 259 76.15 -17.10 21.48
N ALA A 260 76.84 -17.78 20.56
CA ALA A 260 77.49 -17.15 19.42
C ALA A 260 76.52 -16.97 18.23
N LEU A 261 75.62 -17.94 18.00
CA LEU A 261 74.72 -17.93 16.85
C LEU A 261 73.61 -16.85 16.96
N ASN A 262 73.01 -16.67 18.14
CA ASN A 262 72.10 -15.54 18.41
C ASN A 262 72.81 -14.17 18.43
N GLY A 263 74.14 -14.14 18.37
CA GLY A 263 74.95 -12.93 18.41
C GLY A 263 75.37 -12.37 17.04
N THR A 264 75.12 -13.10 15.94
CA THR A 264 75.55 -12.66 14.59
C THR A 264 74.60 -11.68 13.92
N GLY A 265 73.32 -11.62 14.35
CA GLY A 265 72.31 -10.75 13.77
C GLY A 265 71.95 -11.10 12.32
N MET A 266 72.06 -12.39 11.94
CA MET A 266 71.69 -12.87 10.61
C MET A 266 70.17 -12.85 10.41
N GLU A 267 69.73 -12.08 9.42
CA GLU A 267 68.36 -12.06 8.86
C GLU A 267 68.40 -12.75 7.48
N ILE A 268 67.35 -13.48 7.11
CA ILE A 268 67.20 -14.05 5.77
C ILE A 268 65.94 -13.43 5.15
N GLY A 269 66.11 -12.68 4.07
CA GLY A 269 65.03 -12.07 3.31
C GLY A 269 64.65 -12.92 2.10
N PHE A 270 63.36 -13.01 1.84
CA PHE A 270 62.78 -13.78 0.73
C PHE A 270 62.06 -12.82 -0.23
N ALA A 271 62.08 -13.13 -1.52
CA ALA A 271 61.28 -12.45 -2.53
C ALA A 271 59.83 -12.98 -2.53
N ASP A 272 58.92 -12.24 -3.17
CA ASP A 272 57.48 -12.55 -3.26
C ASP A 272 57.16 -13.92 -3.92
N ASN A 273 58.15 -14.60 -4.51
CA ASN A 273 58.05 -15.93 -5.08
C ASN A 273 58.60 -17.06 -4.16
N GLY A 274 58.87 -16.75 -2.89
CA GLY A 274 59.37 -17.71 -1.90
C GLY A 274 60.88 -18.02 -1.97
N MET A 275 61.61 -17.47 -2.95
CA MET A 275 63.07 -17.67 -3.03
C MET A 275 63.83 -16.72 -2.09
N VAL A 276 64.94 -17.18 -1.51
CA VAL A 276 65.85 -16.34 -0.71
C VAL A 276 66.48 -15.27 -1.62
N ASP A 277 66.23 -14.01 -1.31
CA ASP A 277 66.71 -12.83 -2.07
C ASP A 277 67.87 -12.12 -1.35
N SER A 278 67.93 -12.20 -0.02
CA SER A 278 69.04 -11.61 0.75
C SER A 278 69.35 -12.36 2.04
N ILE A 279 70.58 -12.20 2.53
CA ILE A 279 70.97 -12.56 3.91
C ILE A 279 71.63 -11.32 4.52
N GLY A 280 70.93 -10.66 5.44
CA GLY A 280 71.39 -9.48 6.17
C GLY A 280 72.11 -9.83 7.47
N GLY A 281 72.90 -8.91 8.00
CA GLY A 281 73.70 -9.11 9.24
C GLY A 281 75.16 -9.43 8.96
N TYR A 282 76.04 -8.43 9.17
CA TYR A 282 77.52 -8.45 9.02
C TYR A 282 78.15 -9.47 8.05
N ALA A 283 77.56 -9.61 6.85
CA ALA A 283 78.17 -10.26 5.69
C ALA A 283 77.93 -9.39 4.45
N ALA A 284 78.71 -8.32 4.31
CA ALA A 284 78.68 -7.48 3.13
C ALA A 284 80.10 -7.04 2.74
N ASP A 285 80.68 -7.76 1.78
CA ASP A 285 81.29 -7.08 0.64
C ASP A 285 80.93 -7.88 -0.62
N TRP A 286 80.31 -7.22 -1.59
CA TRP A 286 79.82 -7.82 -2.82
C TRP A 286 80.90 -7.64 -3.90
N ASP A 287 81.48 -8.75 -4.37
CA ASP A 287 82.48 -8.70 -5.44
C ASP A 287 81.83 -8.66 -6.83
N ASN A 288 81.92 -7.49 -7.46
CA ASN A 288 81.42 -7.22 -8.81
C ASN A 288 82.17 -7.98 -9.92
N GLU A 289 83.31 -8.63 -9.66
CA GLU A 289 84.00 -9.46 -10.64
C GLU A 289 83.61 -10.95 -10.57
N SER A 290 83.06 -11.42 -9.45
CA SER A 290 82.80 -12.85 -9.19
C SER A 290 81.33 -13.25 -9.05
N ASN A 291 80.43 -12.32 -8.71
CA ASN A 291 78.97 -12.53 -8.66
C ASN A 291 78.49 -13.58 -7.62
N TYR A 292 79.19 -13.71 -6.48
CA TYR A 292 78.82 -14.55 -5.34
C TYR A 292 78.90 -13.79 -4.00
N TRP A 293 78.19 -14.28 -2.99
CA TRP A 293 78.24 -13.77 -1.61
C TRP A 293 79.32 -14.50 -0.78
N HIS A 294 80.04 -13.77 0.07
CA HIS A 294 80.99 -14.34 1.03
C HIS A 294 80.38 -14.40 2.45
N LEU A 295 80.42 -15.57 3.09
CA LEU A 295 80.00 -15.75 4.49
C LEU A 295 81.22 -16.02 5.38
N TYR A 296 81.34 -15.29 6.49
CA TYR A 296 82.41 -15.45 7.47
C TYR A 296 81.89 -16.09 8.75
N LEU A 297 82.47 -17.23 9.15
CA LEU A 297 82.21 -17.88 10.43
C LEU A 297 83.51 -17.89 11.25
N ASN A 298 83.49 -17.23 12.42
CA ASN A 298 84.65 -17.05 13.31
C ASN A 298 85.95 -16.54 12.62
N GLY A 299 85.82 -15.78 11.54
CA GLY A 299 86.95 -15.19 10.81
C GLY A 299 87.68 -16.14 9.85
N ALA A 300 87.16 -17.35 9.62
CA ALA A 300 87.63 -18.24 8.55
C ALA A 300 86.80 -18.06 7.27
N TYR A 301 87.43 -18.25 6.12
CA TYR A 301 86.89 -18.02 4.78
C TYR A 301 86.30 -19.33 4.21
N SER A 302 85.09 -19.30 3.66
CA SER A 302 84.51 -20.40 2.87
C SER A 302 83.88 -19.82 1.59
N MET A 303 84.12 -20.45 0.45
CA MET A 303 83.90 -19.85 -0.88
C MET A 303 82.69 -20.40 -1.65
N THR A 304 82.09 -21.51 -1.24
CA THR A 304 81.08 -22.19 -2.05
C THR A 304 80.03 -22.90 -1.20
N GLY A 305 78.78 -22.45 -1.34
CA GLY A 305 77.58 -23.21 -1.03
C GLY A 305 76.65 -23.11 -2.22
N VAL A 306 76.48 -24.20 -2.97
CA VAL A 306 75.55 -24.27 -4.11
C VAL A 306 74.39 -25.18 -3.73
N ALA A 307 73.17 -24.64 -3.73
CA ALA A 307 71.95 -25.42 -3.62
C ALA A 307 71.36 -25.63 -5.03
N GLU A 308 71.78 -26.69 -5.71
CA GLU A 308 71.16 -27.15 -6.96
C GLU A 308 70.07 -28.20 -6.66
N THR A 309 68.86 -27.78 -6.25
CA THR A 309 67.60 -28.54 -6.41
C THR A 309 66.39 -27.67 -6.06
N VAL A 310 65.27 -27.88 -6.75
CA VAL A 310 63.94 -27.55 -6.22
C VAL A 310 63.67 -28.46 -5.02
N VAL A 311 63.07 -27.93 -3.95
CA VAL A 311 62.82 -28.68 -2.71
C VAL A 311 61.34 -29.03 -2.65
N GLU A 312 61.03 -30.31 -2.39
CA GLU A 312 59.65 -30.84 -2.37
C GLU A 312 59.20 -31.21 -0.94
N HIS A 313 57.91 -31.51 -0.78
CA HIS A 313 57.31 -31.92 0.49
C HIS A 313 58.09 -33.05 1.20
N GLY A 314 58.45 -32.85 2.47
CA GLY A 314 59.16 -33.84 3.26
C GLY A 314 60.66 -33.99 2.93
N ASP A 315 61.22 -33.14 2.05
CA ASP A 315 62.66 -33.11 1.81
C ASP A 315 63.44 -32.69 3.05
N VAL A 316 64.59 -33.33 3.23
CA VAL A 316 65.61 -32.96 4.22
C VAL A 316 66.77 -32.31 3.49
N VAL A 317 66.71 -30.99 3.33
CA VAL A 317 67.79 -30.21 2.74
C VAL A 317 69.02 -30.31 3.64
N LYS A 318 70.10 -30.94 3.15
CA LYS A 318 71.38 -31.07 3.87
C LYS A 318 72.44 -30.16 3.27
N LEU A 319 72.60 -28.99 3.87
CA LEU A 319 73.73 -28.12 3.59
C LEU A 319 75.02 -28.75 4.17
N ILE A 320 76.01 -29.00 3.32
CA ILE A 320 77.35 -29.45 3.73
C ILE A 320 78.31 -28.27 3.53
N LEU A 321 78.76 -27.66 4.62
CA LEU A 321 79.82 -26.66 4.59
C LEU A 321 81.18 -27.37 4.56
N ALA A 322 82.03 -27.02 3.59
CA ALA A 322 83.39 -27.50 3.45
C ALA A 322 84.37 -26.32 3.30
N SER A 323 85.66 -26.56 3.60
CA SER A 323 86.74 -25.59 3.35
C SER A 323 87.74 -26.16 2.35
N ASP A 324 88.11 -25.35 1.36
CA ASP A 324 88.92 -25.76 0.20
C ASP A 324 90.42 -25.36 0.34
N ASP A 325 91.01 -25.43 1.54
CA ASP A 325 92.48 -25.26 1.67
C ASP A 325 93.20 -26.50 1.11
N PRO A 326 93.95 -26.41 -0.01
CA PRO A 326 94.59 -27.57 -0.63
C PRO A 326 95.90 -27.97 0.04
N SER A 327 96.29 -27.32 1.14
CA SER A 327 97.59 -27.48 1.78
C SER A 327 97.51 -28.22 3.13
N TRP A 328 98.44 -29.16 3.32
CA TRP A 328 98.70 -29.90 4.57
C TRP A 328 97.55 -30.70 5.23
N ALA A 329 97.02 -31.65 4.47
CA ALA A 329 96.46 -32.94 4.94
C ALA A 329 95.23 -32.91 5.87
N LEU A 330 94.12 -33.43 5.34
CA LEU A 330 92.89 -33.83 6.03
C LEU A 330 93.15 -34.43 7.42
N ASN A 331 92.85 -33.68 8.47
CA ASN A 331 92.79 -34.16 9.85
C ASN A 331 91.30 -34.28 10.26
N GLU A 332 90.98 -35.16 11.22
CA GLU A 332 89.62 -35.57 11.63
C GLU A 332 88.67 -34.48 12.20
N TRP A 333 88.91 -33.19 11.93
CA TRP A 333 88.32 -32.04 12.63
C TRP A 333 87.42 -31.15 11.74
N ASP A 334 87.11 -31.56 10.51
CA ASP A 334 86.17 -30.83 9.65
C ASP A 334 84.75 -30.86 10.23
N VAL A 335 84.29 -29.72 10.75
CA VAL A 335 82.96 -29.56 11.36
C VAL A 335 81.88 -29.61 10.28
N LYS A 336 81.34 -30.81 10.05
CA LYS A 336 80.16 -31.03 9.21
C LYS A 336 78.89 -30.56 9.93
N ALA A 337 78.67 -29.25 9.95
CA ALA A 337 77.38 -28.69 10.33
C ALA A 337 76.33 -29.15 9.32
N THR A 338 75.44 -30.06 9.74
CA THR A 338 74.24 -30.41 8.96
C THR A 338 73.10 -29.57 9.51
N VAL A 339 72.65 -28.58 8.74
CA VAL A 339 71.34 -27.96 8.99
C VAL A 339 70.31 -28.91 8.39
N THR A 340 69.30 -29.28 9.18
CA THR A 340 68.10 -29.96 8.71
C THR A 340 66.96 -28.94 8.73
N ILE A 341 66.44 -28.65 7.54
CA ILE A 341 65.17 -27.94 7.36
C ILE A 341 64.16 -29.03 6.98
N ASN A 342 63.06 -29.13 7.73
CA ASN A 342 61.92 -29.95 7.35
C ASN A 342 60.95 -29.03 6.61
N VAL A 343 60.68 -29.31 5.34
CA VAL A 343 59.58 -28.67 4.62
C VAL A 343 58.30 -29.44 4.92
N ILE A 344 57.31 -28.72 5.44
CA ILE A 344 55.96 -29.21 5.70
C ILE A 344 55.05 -28.29 4.89
N ASP A 345 54.40 -28.82 3.85
CA ASP A 345 53.29 -28.11 3.21
C ASP A 345 52.20 -27.94 4.26
N LYS A 346 51.67 -26.72 4.35
CA LYS A 346 50.56 -26.43 5.25
C LYS A 346 49.41 -25.95 4.41
N ILE A 347 48.28 -26.64 4.56
CA ILE A 347 47.07 -26.34 3.82
C ILE A 347 46.33 -25.31 4.68
N SER A 348 45.92 -24.20 4.08
CA SER A 348 45.04 -23.27 4.80
C SER A 348 43.68 -23.95 4.97
N PRO A 349 42.99 -23.79 6.12
CA PRO A 349 41.71 -24.46 6.34
C PRO A 349 40.70 -23.98 5.30
N VAL A 350 39.68 -24.80 5.05
CA VAL A 350 38.59 -24.50 4.12
C VAL A 350 37.34 -24.20 4.94
N ALA A 351 36.67 -23.08 4.66
CA ALA A 351 35.39 -22.72 5.27
C ALA A 351 34.23 -23.12 4.36
N THR A 352 33.13 -23.54 4.97
CA THR A 352 31.85 -23.81 4.30
C THR A 352 30.75 -23.05 5.03
N LEU A 353 30.01 -22.21 4.34
CA LEU A 353 28.82 -21.56 4.86
C LEU A 353 27.63 -22.51 4.64
N ILE A 354 26.95 -22.90 5.71
CA ILE A 354 25.93 -23.98 5.67
C ILE A 354 24.54 -23.39 5.49
N SER A 355 24.17 -22.37 6.26
CA SER A 355 22.87 -21.71 6.13
C SER A 355 22.83 -20.35 6.82
N ILE A 356 22.04 -19.44 6.27
CA ILE A 356 21.56 -18.23 6.94
C ILE A 356 20.03 -18.28 6.89
N THR A 357 19.37 -18.38 8.04
CA THR A 357 17.92 -18.64 8.10
C THR A 357 17.25 -17.94 9.29
N PRO A 358 16.09 -17.27 9.09
CA PRO A 358 15.40 -17.05 7.81
C PRO A 358 16.15 -16.08 6.87
N ASN A 359 15.77 -16.10 5.59
CA ASN A 359 16.28 -15.22 4.54
C ASN A 359 15.25 -15.18 3.38
N PRO A 360 14.59 -14.04 3.10
CA PRO A 360 14.65 -12.78 3.86
C PRO A 360 14.14 -12.95 5.31
N ALA A 361 14.45 -11.99 6.16
CA ALA A 361 14.00 -11.91 7.56
C ALA A 361 13.48 -10.50 7.90
N ALA A 362 12.58 -10.38 8.88
CA ALA A 362 12.05 -9.08 9.32
C ALA A 362 13.04 -8.31 10.23
N GLU A 363 12.93 -6.98 10.31
CA GLU A 363 13.72 -6.18 11.27
C GLU A 363 13.44 -6.63 12.71
N GLY A 364 14.47 -7.11 13.41
CA GLY A 364 14.34 -7.64 14.76
C GLY A 364 13.95 -9.13 14.85
N GLU A 365 13.82 -9.84 13.72
CA GLU A 365 13.70 -11.30 13.70
C GLU A 365 15.06 -11.98 14.01
N GLU A 366 15.05 -13.11 14.71
CA GLU A 366 16.27 -13.84 15.06
C GLU A 366 16.77 -14.69 13.88
N VAL A 367 17.82 -14.20 13.20
CA VAL A 367 18.50 -14.91 12.11
C VAL A 367 19.60 -15.81 12.67
N THR A 368 19.61 -17.07 12.25
CA THR A 368 20.60 -18.08 12.62
C THR A 368 21.60 -18.32 11.49
N PHE A 369 22.88 -18.25 11.83
CA PHE A 369 24.04 -18.39 10.95
C PHE A 369 24.76 -19.69 11.29
N ASN A 370 24.81 -20.61 10.33
CA ASN A 370 25.53 -21.87 10.45
C ASN A 370 26.69 -21.95 9.46
N GLY A 371 27.85 -22.37 9.95
CA GLY A 371 29.06 -22.56 9.16
C GLY A 371 29.87 -23.75 9.68
N SER A 372 30.91 -24.13 8.93
CA SER A 372 31.88 -25.13 9.37
C SER A 372 33.23 -24.90 8.72
N GLY A 373 34.25 -25.63 9.17
CA GLY A 373 35.53 -25.65 8.49
C GLY A 373 36.25 -26.97 8.62
N VAL A 374 37.08 -27.27 7.62
CA VAL A 374 37.92 -28.47 7.54
C VAL A 374 39.37 -28.04 7.41
N ASP A 375 40.29 -28.77 8.03
CA ASP A 375 41.72 -28.51 8.03
C ASP A 375 42.43 -29.85 7.89
N ASP A 376 43.03 -30.12 6.73
CA ASP A 376 43.51 -31.45 6.34
C ASP A 376 44.78 -31.89 7.09
N ASP A 377 45.59 -30.94 7.56
CA ASP A 377 46.83 -31.18 8.31
C ASP A 377 46.78 -30.76 9.80
N GLY A 378 45.64 -30.23 10.27
CA GLY A 378 45.52 -29.64 11.61
C GLY A 378 44.13 -29.74 12.25
N SER A 379 43.60 -28.61 12.71
CA SER A 379 42.29 -28.47 13.35
C SER A 379 41.82 -27.02 13.35
N VAL A 380 40.54 -26.78 13.06
CA VAL A 380 39.91 -25.46 13.20
C VAL A 380 39.76 -25.07 14.68
N VAL A 381 40.18 -23.84 15.03
CA VAL A 381 40.14 -23.27 16.39
C VAL A 381 39.54 -21.87 16.46
N GLY A 382 39.30 -21.21 15.33
CA GLY A 382 38.77 -19.85 15.26
C GLY A 382 37.75 -19.69 14.12
N TYR A 383 36.87 -18.71 14.29
CA TYR A 383 35.77 -18.39 13.38
C TYR A 383 35.60 -16.88 13.31
N ASN A 384 35.14 -16.36 12.18
CA ASN A 384 34.89 -14.93 12.01
C ASN A 384 33.76 -14.69 11.01
N TRP A 385 32.69 -14.05 11.49
CA TRP A 385 31.51 -13.66 10.73
C TRP A 385 31.42 -12.13 10.63
N THR A 386 31.21 -11.58 9.43
CA THR A 386 31.00 -10.13 9.24
C THR A 386 29.91 -9.83 8.20
N SER A 387 29.17 -8.74 8.40
CA SER A 387 28.16 -8.17 7.50
C SER A 387 28.75 -6.97 6.73
N SER A 388 28.35 -6.79 5.47
CA SER A 388 28.70 -5.61 4.67
C SER A 388 28.09 -4.30 5.21
N ILE A 389 27.04 -4.38 6.04
CA ILE A 389 26.34 -3.24 6.64
C ILE A 389 26.78 -3.04 8.10
N ASP A 390 26.63 -4.07 8.94
CA ASP A 390 26.83 -3.97 10.40
C ASP A 390 28.27 -4.26 10.84
N GLY A 391 29.12 -4.78 9.95
CA GLY A 391 30.50 -5.13 10.26
C GLY A 391 30.61 -6.44 11.06
N PRO A 392 31.49 -6.54 12.08
CA PRO A 392 31.72 -7.79 12.79
C PRO A 392 30.48 -8.29 13.55
N LEU A 393 30.03 -9.51 13.23
CA LEU A 393 28.86 -10.13 13.85
C LEU A 393 29.24 -11.10 14.97
N SER A 394 30.18 -12.02 14.71
CA SER A 394 30.49 -13.13 15.65
C SER A 394 31.86 -13.76 15.41
N THR A 395 32.41 -14.41 16.43
CA THR A 395 33.58 -15.30 16.36
C THR A 395 33.30 -16.71 16.87
N SER A 396 32.01 -17.08 16.95
CA SER A 396 31.54 -18.43 17.25
C SER A 396 31.42 -19.27 15.96
N ASP A 397 31.46 -20.60 16.12
CA ASP A 397 31.19 -21.59 15.06
C ASP A 397 29.83 -21.31 14.38
N ASN A 398 28.77 -21.36 15.16
CA ASN A 398 27.41 -20.97 14.77
C ASN A 398 26.86 -19.94 15.78
N PHE A 399 25.97 -19.05 15.35
CA PHE A 399 25.33 -18.06 16.22
C PHE A 399 23.99 -17.58 15.67
N SER A 400 23.21 -16.89 16.48
CA SER A 400 21.98 -16.20 16.05
C SER A 400 21.99 -14.75 16.54
N THR A 401 21.36 -13.85 15.80
CA THR A 401 21.18 -12.44 16.17
C THR A 401 19.91 -11.87 15.54
N SER A 402 19.29 -10.90 16.21
CA SER A 402 18.22 -10.06 15.67
C SER A 402 18.61 -8.58 15.53
N ASP A 403 19.83 -8.22 15.92
CA ASP A 403 20.36 -6.85 15.85
C ASP A 403 21.08 -6.66 14.50
N LEU A 404 20.28 -6.60 13.42
CA LEU A 404 20.72 -6.39 12.04
C LEU A 404 19.96 -5.20 11.44
N SER A 405 20.69 -4.32 10.74
CA SER A 405 20.09 -3.15 10.07
C SER A 405 19.28 -3.57 8.84
N ILE A 406 18.19 -2.86 8.51
CA ILE A 406 17.43 -3.11 7.26
C ILE A 406 18.33 -2.98 6.01
N GLY A 407 18.15 -3.90 5.06
CA GLY A 407 18.81 -3.90 3.75
C GLY A 407 19.35 -5.25 3.30
N THR A 408 20.01 -5.26 2.15
CA THR A 408 20.70 -6.46 1.61
C THR A 408 22.14 -6.51 2.11
N HIS A 409 22.42 -7.43 3.03
CA HIS A 409 23.74 -7.73 3.54
C HIS A 409 24.46 -8.71 2.62
N THR A 410 25.78 -8.54 2.49
CA THR A 410 26.69 -9.63 2.13
C THR A 410 27.32 -10.11 3.44
N ILE A 411 27.08 -11.37 3.76
CA ILE A 411 27.58 -12.05 4.94
C ILE A 411 28.84 -12.80 4.54
N TYR A 412 29.91 -12.60 5.30
CA TYR A 412 31.24 -13.14 5.08
C TYR A 412 31.62 -14.07 6.23
N PHE A 413 32.16 -15.24 5.91
CA PHE A 413 32.57 -16.25 6.89
C PHE A 413 33.95 -16.83 6.55
N LYS A 414 34.79 -16.99 7.59
CA LYS A 414 36.08 -17.70 7.50
C LYS A 414 36.44 -18.38 8.82
N VAL A 415 37.28 -19.40 8.73
CA VAL A 415 37.78 -20.20 9.86
C VAL A 415 39.29 -20.04 10.03
N GLN A 416 39.81 -20.31 11.23
CA GLN A 416 41.24 -20.26 11.55
C GLN A 416 41.71 -21.60 12.10
N ASN A 417 42.86 -22.10 11.66
CA ASN A 417 43.44 -23.34 12.18
C ASN A 417 44.34 -23.14 13.42
N ASP A 418 44.76 -24.24 14.04
CA ASP A 418 45.46 -24.29 15.34
C ASP A 418 46.84 -23.61 15.37
N ILE A 419 47.37 -23.27 14.19
CA ILE A 419 48.61 -22.50 13.99
C ILE A 419 48.38 -21.03 13.60
N GLY A 420 47.12 -20.63 13.40
CA GLY A 420 46.72 -19.24 13.20
C GLY A 420 46.52 -18.81 11.75
N HIS A 421 46.52 -19.72 10.78
CA HIS A 421 46.21 -19.40 9.38
C HIS A 421 44.69 -19.35 9.19
N TRP A 422 44.22 -18.35 8.45
CA TRP A 422 42.80 -18.19 8.11
C TRP A 422 42.50 -18.86 6.77
N SER A 423 41.30 -19.41 6.65
CA SER A 423 40.71 -19.81 5.38
C SER A 423 40.48 -18.59 4.50
N TYR A 424 40.21 -18.87 3.23
CA TYR A 424 39.53 -17.92 2.37
C TYR A 424 38.12 -17.64 2.90
N GLU A 425 37.61 -16.48 2.54
CA GLU A 425 36.33 -15.98 3.00
C GLU A 425 35.25 -16.42 2.02
N VAL A 426 34.34 -17.26 2.50
CA VAL A 426 33.11 -17.60 1.77
C VAL A 426 32.05 -16.54 2.08
N GLN A 427 31.09 -16.35 1.18
CA GLN A 427 30.07 -15.31 1.33
C GLN A 427 28.70 -15.77 0.82
N ASP A 428 27.65 -15.18 1.38
CA ASP A 428 26.26 -15.35 0.96
C ASP A 428 25.48 -14.04 1.21
N THR A 429 24.28 -13.90 0.67
CA THR A 429 23.43 -12.71 0.84
C THR A 429 22.32 -12.94 1.86
N LEU A 430 22.04 -11.94 2.70
CA LEU A 430 20.89 -11.92 3.61
C LEU A 430 20.10 -10.63 3.37
N GLU A 431 18.79 -10.72 3.22
CA GLU A 431 17.91 -9.54 3.09
C GLU A 431 17.10 -9.34 4.38
N ILE A 432 17.28 -8.18 5.02
CA ILE A 432 16.46 -7.74 6.15
C ILE A 432 15.45 -6.72 5.65
N ILE A 433 14.17 -7.02 5.84
CA ILE A 433 13.03 -6.20 5.39
C ILE A 433 12.28 -5.58 6.57
N ASP A 434 11.58 -4.48 6.31
CA ASP A 434 10.58 -3.93 7.22
C ASP A 434 9.20 -4.40 6.76
N ASP A 435 8.57 -5.28 7.55
CA ASP A 435 7.22 -5.81 7.31
C ASP A 435 6.21 -5.35 8.39
N ILE A 436 6.64 -4.45 9.27
CA ILE A 436 5.84 -3.96 10.39
C ILE A 436 5.06 -2.73 9.91
N ALA A 437 3.74 -2.87 9.80
CA ALA A 437 2.89 -1.72 9.53
C ALA A 437 2.91 -0.72 10.70
N PRO A 438 2.84 0.60 10.41
CA PRO A 438 2.63 1.61 11.44
C PRO A 438 1.36 1.30 12.23
N VAL A 439 1.24 1.82 13.46
CA VAL A 439 -0.04 1.81 14.18
C VAL A 439 -0.52 3.24 14.36
N VAL A 440 -1.74 3.56 13.94
CA VAL A 440 -2.34 4.90 14.07
C VAL A 440 -3.63 4.88 14.89
N THR A 441 -3.98 6.03 15.48
CA THR A 441 -5.19 6.23 16.29
C THR A 441 -5.78 7.60 16.02
N ILE A 442 -7.07 7.81 16.26
CA ILE A 442 -7.71 9.14 16.22
C ILE A 442 -8.18 9.48 17.63
N ASP A 443 -7.91 10.71 18.09
CA ASP A 443 -8.42 11.22 19.37
C ASP A 443 -9.95 11.37 19.33
N GLU A 444 -10.61 11.41 20.50
CA GLU A 444 -12.06 11.58 20.58
C GLU A 444 -12.52 12.92 19.96
N VAL A 445 -13.41 12.83 18.96
CA VAL A 445 -13.97 13.99 18.24
C VAL A 445 -15.41 14.26 18.68
N ALA A 446 -15.74 15.52 18.91
CA ALA A 446 -17.10 15.94 19.25
C ALA A 446 -18.04 15.82 18.04
N THR A 447 -19.17 15.13 18.20
CA THR A 447 -20.18 14.90 17.16
C THR A 447 -21.57 14.73 17.79
N PRO A 448 -22.64 15.36 17.26
CA PRO A 448 -22.61 16.38 16.22
C PRO A 448 -21.91 17.67 16.68
N THR A 449 -21.58 18.55 15.76
CA THR A 449 -20.88 19.83 16.02
C THR A 449 -21.34 20.89 15.04
N ASN A 450 -21.37 22.16 15.46
CA ASN A 450 -21.58 23.31 14.59
C ASN A 450 -20.28 24.01 14.14
N VAL A 451 -19.12 23.41 14.44
CA VAL A 451 -17.80 23.95 14.11
C VAL A 451 -17.31 23.37 12.79
N ASN A 452 -17.43 24.15 11.71
CA ASN A 452 -17.06 23.74 10.34
C ASN A 452 -15.57 23.53 10.08
N ASN A 453 -14.68 23.94 10.99
CA ASN A 453 -13.24 23.76 10.87
C ASN A 453 -12.69 23.13 12.16
N ILE A 454 -12.36 21.85 12.09
CA ILE A 454 -11.86 21.07 13.22
C ILE A 454 -10.39 20.70 13.01
N MET A 455 -9.64 20.59 14.11
CA MET A 455 -8.32 19.97 14.10
C MET A 455 -8.47 18.50 14.50
N ILE A 456 -8.19 17.59 13.57
CA ILE A 456 -8.09 16.16 13.84
C ILE A 456 -6.70 15.90 14.42
N THR A 457 -6.64 15.18 15.53
CA THR A 457 -5.40 14.77 16.20
C THR A 457 -5.43 13.28 16.54
N GLY A 458 -4.26 12.73 16.85
CA GLY A 458 -4.13 11.36 17.33
C GLY A 458 -2.67 10.97 17.57
N THR A 459 -2.45 9.71 17.92
CA THR A 459 -1.12 9.14 18.16
C THR A 459 -0.74 8.12 17.10
N PHE A 460 0.55 7.90 16.93
CA PHE A 460 1.09 6.83 16.09
C PHE A 460 2.29 6.16 16.74
N VAL A 461 2.54 4.89 16.38
CA VAL A 461 3.75 4.15 16.72
C VAL A 461 4.35 3.64 15.43
N GLU A 462 5.46 4.25 15.00
CA GLU A 462 6.29 3.81 13.88
C GLU A 462 7.70 4.41 14.00
N LYS A 463 8.73 3.63 13.66
CA LYS A 463 10.15 4.01 13.63
C LYS A 463 10.57 4.57 12.27
N HIS A 464 10.02 4.05 11.17
CA HIS A 464 10.37 4.35 9.78
C HIS A 464 9.25 5.08 9.02
N LEU A 465 8.51 5.95 9.73
CA LEU A 465 7.35 6.66 9.18
C LEU A 465 7.74 7.57 8.00
N ASP A 466 7.04 7.44 6.87
CA ASP A 466 7.14 8.38 5.74
C ASP A 466 6.12 9.52 5.89
N GLN A 467 4.83 9.19 6.07
CA GLN A 467 3.76 10.17 6.14
C GLN A 467 2.54 9.70 6.94
N ILE A 468 1.73 10.67 7.39
CA ILE A 468 0.34 10.47 7.81
C ILE A 468 -0.54 11.45 7.02
N THR A 469 -1.68 10.99 6.53
CA THR A 469 -2.69 11.83 5.86
C THR A 469 -4.04 11.71 6.55
N VAL A 470 -4.83 12.80 6.54
CA VAL A 470 -6.20 12.87 7.07
C VAL A 470 -7.10 13.35 5.93
N ASN A 471 -8.00 12.49 5.43
CA ASN A 471 -8.77 12.71 4.20
C ASN A 471 -7.88 13.20 3.02
N GLY A 472 -6.68 12.63 2.89
CA GLY A 472 -5.69 13.00 1.88
C GLY A 472 -4.91 14.31 2.14
N ILE A 473 -5.14 14.99 3.26
CA ILE A 473 -4.36 16.16 3.71
C ILE A 473 -3.17 15.68 4.54
N ASN A 474 -1.94 16.02 4.14
CA ASN A 474 -0.73 15.68 4.91
C ASN A 474 -0.81 16.28 6.33
N ALA A 475 -0.67 15.42 7.34
CA ALA A 475 -0.66 15.84 8.74
C ALA A 475 0.68 16.49 9.14
N THR A 476 0.62 17.37 10.14
CA THR A 476 1.81 17.84 10.85
C THR A 476 2.21 16.81 11.88
N ILE A 477 3.40 16.22 11.71
CA ILE A 477 3.95 15.17 12.58
C ILE A 477 4.69 15.78 13.77
N GLY A 478 4.40 15.27 14.96
CA GLY A 478 5.10 15.54 16.22
C GLY A 478 5.75 14.27 16.79
N ASP A 479 6.14 14.32 18.06
CA ASP A 479 6.73 13.19 18.78
C ASP A 479 5.62 12.18 19.16
N GLY A 480 5.49 11.09 18.38
CA GLY A 480 4.43 10.07 18.52
C GLY A 480 2.99 10.57 18.30
N THR A 481 2.83 11.75 17.71
CA THR A 481 1.53 12.46 17.57
C THR A 481 1.39 13.09 16.19
N TYR A 482 0.17 13.27 15.70
CA TYR A 482 -0.09 14.02 14.47
C TYR A 482 -1.26 15.00 14.63
N SER A 483 -1.36 15.95 13.71
CA SER A 483 -2.47 16.91 13.63
C SER A 483 -2.75 17.36 12.19
N ALA A 484 -4.02 17.52 11.82
CA ALA A 484 -4.44 18.10 10.55
C ALA A 484 -5.68 18.97 10.73
N ASN A 485 -5.73 20.13 10.06
CA ASN A 485 -6.95 20.94 10.01
C ASN A 485 -7.83 20.44 8.87
N LEU A 486 -9.10 20.19 9.17
CA LEU A 486 -10.09 19.72 8.21
C LEU A 486 -11.30 20.67 8.22
N THR A 487 -11.73 21.07 7.03
CA THR A 487 -13.03 21.73 6.82
C THR A 487 -14.07 20.64 6.57
N LEU A 488 -15.16 20.69 7.31
CA LEU A 488 -16.29 19.77 7.19
C LEU A 488 -17.35 20.33 6.25
N GLU A 489 -18.05 19.45 5.54
CA GLU A 489 -19.26 19.77 4.77
C GLU A 489 -20.51 19.47 5.62
N GLU A 490 -21.66 20.06 5.32
CA GLU A 490 -22.89 19.86 6.12
C GLU A 490 -23.34 18.39 6.10
N GLY A 491 -23.71 17.85 7.27
CA GLY A 491 -24.09 16.45 7.45
C GLY A 491 -22.93 15.53 7.83
N ILE A 492 -23.00 14.26 7.40
CA ILE A 492 -22.07 13.21 7.85
C ILE A 492 -20.75 13.29 7.08
N ASN A 493 -19.66 13.56 7.81
CA ASN A 493 -18.29 13.52 7.32
C ASN A 493 -17.61 12.25 7.84
N THR A 494 -17.13 11.40 6.94
CA THR A 494 -16.21 10.32 7.30
C THR A 494 -14.77 10.87 7.31
N ILE A 495 -14.07 10.63 8.41
CA ILE A 495 -12.65 10.98 8.59
C ILE A 495 -11.85 9.69 8.45
N GLU A 496 -10.94 9.65 7.49
CA GLU A 496 -9.99 8.57 7.24
C GLU A 496 -8.58 9.09 7.55
N VAL A 497 -7.87 8.39 8.41
CA VAL A 497 -6.46 8.66 8.72
C VAL A 497 -5.62 7.49 8.27
N ILE A 498 -4.66 7.73 7.39
CA ILE A 498 -3.76 6.71 6.86
C ILE A 498 -2.33 7.07 7.28
N ALA A 499 -1.67 6.18 8.01
CA ALA A 499 -0.23 6.19 8.24
C ALA A 499 0.49 5.33 7.21
N THR A 500 1.69 5.71 6.80
CA THR A 500 2.51 4.99 5.82
C THR A 500 3.99 5.05 6.22
N ASP A 501 4.67 3.91 6.25
CA ASP A 501 6.11 3.85 6.43
C ASP A 501 6.89 4.03 5.11
N THR A 502 8.22 4.07 5.19
CA THR A 502 9.11 4.28 4.03
C THR A 502 9.23 3.09 3.07
N THR A 503 8.74 1.91 3.43
CA THR A 503 8.66 0.72 2.56
C THR A 503 7.29 0.56 1.91
N GLY A 504 6.26 1.20 2.48
CA GLY A 504 4.91 1.28 1.96
C GLY A 504 3.88 0.45 2.71
N ASN A 505 4.18 -0.10 3.89
CA ASN A 505 3.12 -0.67 4.73
C ASN A 505 2.29 0.47 5.33
N THR A 506 1.01 0.18 5.59
CA THR A 506 0.01 1.19 5.97
C THR A 506 -0.93 0.68 7.03
N ASP A 507 -1.37 1.59 7.89
CA ASP A 507 -2.50 1.39 8.79
C ASP A 507 -3.50 2.54 8.64
N THR A 508 -4.79 2.21 8.79
CA THR A 508 -5.91 3.10 8.47
C THR A 508 -6.94 3.04 9.58
N GLU A 509 -7.18 4.18 10.23
CA GLU A 509 -8.25 4.34 11.22
C GLU A 509 -9.32 5.29 10.68
N THR A 510 -10.59 5.08 11.07
CA THR A 510 -11.72 5.91 10.60
C THR A 510 -12.66 6.32 11.72
N THR A 511 -13.23 7.52 11.62
CA THR A 511 -14.31 8.01 12.50
C THR A 511 -15.33 8.84 11.72
N GLN A 512 -16.45 9.21 12.35
CA GLN A 512 -17.51 10.02 11.72
C GLN A 512 -17.85 11.24 12.56
N ILE A 513 -17.94 12.39 11.91
CA ILE A 513 -18.34 13.67 12.51
C ILE A 513 -19.56 14.18 11.74
N VAL A 514 -20.63 14.51 12.45
CA VAL A 514 -21.79 15.19 11.86
C VAL A 514 -21.60 16.69 12.05
N LEU A 515 -21.41 17.42 10.94
CA LEU A 515 -21.54 18.87 10.95
C LEU A 515 -23.03 19.20 10.85
N ASP A 516 -23.48 20.05 11.76
CA ASP A 516 -24.83 20.56 11.82
C ASP A 516 -24.75 22.05 12.21
N THR A 517 -24.98 22.93 11.24
CA THR A 517 -24.91 24.39 11.41
C THR A 517 -26.28 25.05 11.41
N ILE A 518 -27.36 24.27 11.37
CA ILE A 518 -28.73 24.74 11.26
C ILE A 518 -29.30 24.95 12.66
N ALA A 519 -29.86 26.13 12.93
CA ALA A 519 -30.51 26.39 14.21
C ALA A 519 -31.92 25.79 14.23
N PRO A 520 -32.36 25.19 15.36
CA PRO A 520 -33.69 24.62 15.46
C PRO A 520 -34.75 25.72 15.35
N VAL A 521 -35.79 25.50 14.55
CA VAL A 521 -36.92 26.43 14.45
C VAL A 521 -37.83 26.20 15.63
N ILE A 522 -38.07 27.25 16.42
CA ILE A 522 -38.89 27.20 17.64
C ILE A 522 -40.20 27.96 17.42
N TYR A 523 -41.32 27.26 17.57
CA TYR A 523 -42.64 27.89 17.65
C TYR A 523 -43.12 27.90 19.08
N SER A 524 -43.83 28.95 19.48
CA SER A 524 -44.38 29.02 20.82
C SER A 524 -45.72 29.74 20.87
N THR A 525 -46.62 29.22 21.71
CA THR A 525 -48.01 29.65 21.83
C THR A 525 -48.34 30.03 23.26
N PHE A 526 -49.37 30.86 23.43
CA PHE A 526 -49.85 31.32 24.73
C PHE A 526 -51.33 31.01 24.87
N THR A 527 -51.70 30.29 25.92
CA THR A 527 -53.10 30.11 26.34
C THR A 527 -53.23 30.45 27.82
N HIS A 528 -54.45 30.59 28.36
CA HIS A 528 -54.63 30.88 29.78
C HIS A 528 -55.94 30.35 30.35
N ASN A 529 -56.03 30.34 31.67
CA ASN A 529 -57.29 30.31 32.41
C ASN A 529 -57.34 31.47 33.41
N SER A 530 -58.38 31.55 34.23
CA SER A 530 -58.60 32.64 35.20
C SER A 530 -57.54 32.78 36.32
N THR A 531 -56.54 31.90 36.37
CA THR A 531 -55.50 31.88 37.41
C THR A 531 -54.08 31.60 36.91
N HIS A 532 -53.94 30.95 35.75
CA HIS A 532 -52.63 30.56 35.20
C HIS A 532 -52.53 30.91 33.71
N GLY A 533 -51.36 31.39 33.31
CA GLY A 533 -50.93 31.39 31.91
C GLY A 533 -50.20 30.08 31.59
N MET A 534 -50.28 29.67 30.32
CA MET A 534 -49.69 28.45 29.78
C MET A 534 -48.90 28.81 28.53
N VAL A 535 -47.63 28.40 28.47
CA VAL A 535 -46.80 28.49 27.27
C VAL A 535 -46.70 27.10 26.65
N GLY A 536 -47.09 26.96 25.39
CA GLY A 536 -46.75 25.80 24.56
C GLY A 536 -45.49 26.09 23.75
N VAL A 537 -44.65 25.10 23.54
CA VAL A 537 -43.45 25.18 22.70
C VAL A 537 -43.40 23.96 21.80
N THR A 538 -43.09 24.15 20.52
CA THR A 538 -42.73 23.08 19.59
C THR A 538 -41.41 23.41 18.88
N SER A 539 -40.71 22.39 18.40
CA SER A 539 -39.46 22.54 17.65
C SER A 539 -39.49 21.75 16.35
N SER A 540 -38.71 22.18 15.34
CA SER A 540 -38.41 21.40 14.14
C SER A 540 -37.65 20.11 14.42
N GLU A 541 -36.92 20.03 15.54
CA GLU A 541 -35.97 18.96 15.83
C GLU A 541 -35.69 18.75 17.33
N ASN A 542 -34.76 17.84 17.64
CA ASN A 542 -34.43 17.46 19.01
C ASN A 542 -33.61 18.56 19.73
N ILE A 543 -34.19 19.10 20.80
CA ILE A 543 -33.55 20.10 21.66
C ILE A 543 -32.83 19.43 22.84
N ALA A 544 -31.55 19.74 23.01
CA ALA A 544 -30.73 19.30 24.15
C ALA A 544 -30.94 20.17 25.40
N GLU A 545 -31.11 21.49 25.23
CA GLU A 545 -31.39 22.44 26.32
C GLU A 545 -32.50 23.43 25.91
N LEU A 546 -33.51 23.62 26.76
CA LEU A 546 -34.66 24.49 26.46
C LEU A 546 -34.97 25.42 27.65
N GLU A 547 -34.88 26.73 27.40
CA GLU A 547 -35.21 27.79 28.35
C GLU A 547 -36.48 28.53 27.92
N VAL A 548 -37.39 28.79 28.87
CA VAL A 548 -38.59 29.62 28.66
C VAL A 548 -38.70 30.64 29.78
N ASN A 549 -38.68 31.92 29.42
CA ASN A 549 -38.89 33.04 30.34
C ASN A 549 -40.23 33.74 30.08
N VAL A 550 -40.91 34.17 31.15
CA VAL A 550 -42.16 34.93 31.12
C VAL A 550 -42.02 36.20 31.97
N ASN A 551 -42.07 37.36 31.31
CA ASN A 551 -41.40 38.57 31.78
C ASN A 551 -39.94 38.19 32.17
N PRO A 552 -39.18 38.88 33.07
CA PRO A 552 -37.76 38.52 33.27
C PRO A 552 -37.58 37.33 34.25
N ASN A 553 -38.33 36.23 34.08
CA ASN A 553 -38.32 35.08 34.99
C ASN A 553 -38.48 33.72 34.27
N PRO A 554 -37.63 32.72 34.55
CA PRO A 554 -37.77 31.39 33.96
C PRO A 554 -38.96 30.63 34.56
N ILE A 555 -39.67 29.88 33.72
CA ILE A 555 -40.77 29.00 34.13
C ILE A 555 -40.37 27.53 34.02
N VAL A 556 -41.02 26.67 34.81
CA VAL A 556 -40.84 25.21 34.68
C VAL A 556 -41.67 24.73 33.49
N ILE A 557 -40.99 24.09 32.54
CA ILE A 557 -41.58 23.38 31.41
C ILE A 557 -41.50 21.87 31.60
N VAL A 558 -42.42 21.14 30.97
CA VAL A 558 -42.44 19.67 30.91
C VAL A 558 -42.73 19.21 29.48
N PRO A 559 -42.08 18.13 28.99
CA PRO A 559 -42.43 17.52 27.71
C PRO A 559 -43.89 17.04 27.72
N ASN A 560 -44.64 17.29 26.65
CA ASN A 560 -46.02 16.85 26.48
C ASN A 560 -46.30 16.14 25.13
N GLY A 561 -45.25 15.87 24.35
CA GLY A 561 -45.25 15.07 23.13
C GLY A 561 -43.86 15.04 22.52
N ASP A 562 -43.71 14.38 21.37
CA ASP A 562 -42.46 14.43 20.61
C ASP A 562 -42.24 15.85 20.09
N LEU A 563 -41.06 16.43 20.36
CA LEU A 563 -40.70 17.82 20.04
C LEU A 563 -41.67 18.89 20.59
N MET A 564 -42.38 18.58 21.69
CA MET A 564 -43.35 19.49 22.31
C MET A 564 -43.18 19.58 23.83
N TRP A 565 -43.28 20.82 24.34
CA TRP A 565 -43.23 21.13 25.77
C TRP A 565 -44.33 22.10 26.18
N THR A 566 -44.74 22.04 27.44
CA THR A 566 -45.65 23.02 28.05
C THR A 566 -45.15 23.49 29.40
N GLY A 567 -45.30 24.79 29.68
CA GLY A 567 -45.01 25.41 30.97
C GLY A 567 -46.23 26.18 31.49
N SER A 568 -46.34 26.30 32.82
CA SER A 568 -47.45 27.02 33.48
C SER A 568 -46.93 28.02 34.51
N PHE A 569 -47.54 29.19 34.59
CA PHE A 569 -47.20 30.21 35.58
C PHE A 569 -48.46 30.90 36.13
N LEU A 570 -48.37 31.52 37.31
CA LEU A 570 -49.49 32.21 37.95
C LEU A 570 -49.71 33.60 37.36
N LEU A 571 -50.97 33.96 37.12
CA LEU A 571 -51.37 35.33 36.77
C LEU A 571 -51.49 36.14 38.07
N ASP A 572 -50.56 37.07 38.30
CA ASP A 572 -50.40 37.83 39.55
C ASP A 572 -51.03 39.24 39.52
N GLY A 573 -51.81 39.53 38.48
CA GLY A 573 -52.44 40.83 38.23
C GLY A 573 -51.77 41.64 37.12
N GLU A 574 -50.63 41.18 36.62
CA GLU A 574 -50.12 41.61 35.32
C GLU A 574 -51.09 41.19 34.19
N ASN A 575 -51.07 41.94 33.09
CA ASN A 575 -51.96 41.76 31.93
C ASN A 575 -51.18 41.74 30.60
N THR A 576 -49.85 41.70 30.68
CA THR A 576 -48.92 41.76 29.55
C THR A 576 -47.71 40.91 29.92
N PHE A 577 -47.40 39.94 29.07
CA PHE A 577 -46.42 38.89 29.32
C PHE A 577 -45.52 38.80 28.08
N ASN A 578 -44.29 39.25 28.22
CA ASN A 578 -43.25 39.03 27.23
C ASN A 578 -42.74 37.60 27.42
N VAL A 579 -42.83 36.77 26.39
CA VAL A 579 -42.36 35.39 26.43
C VAL A 579 -41.17 35.28 25.50
N SER A 580 -40.07 34.71 26.01
CA SER A 580 -38.89 34.37 25.23
C SER A 580 -38.56 32.90 25.44
N VAL A 581 -38.50 32.14 24.35
CA VAL A 581 -38.08 30.75 24.30
C VAL A 581 -36.72 30.68 23.62
N THR A 582 -35.84 29.83 24.13
CA THR A 582 -34.51 29.57 23.56
C THR A 582 -34.23 28.08 23.64
N GLY A 583 -34.06 27.43 22.49
CA GLY A 583 -33.76 26.01 22.39
C GLY A 583 -32.40 25.80 21.73
N THR A 584 -31.57 24.96 22.33
CA THR A 584 -30.27 24.55 21.80
C THR A 584 -30.36 23.10 21.37
N ASP A 585 -30.02 22.79 20.11
CA ASP A 585 -29.98 21.41 19.59
C ASP A 585 -28.80 20.60 20.17
N THR A 586 -28.54 19.42 19.63
CA THR A 586 -27.40 18.58 20.05
C THR A 586 -26.03 19.03 19.52
N ALA A 587 -25.97 19.84 18.47
CA ALA A 587 -24.74 20.38 17.88
C ALA A 587 -24.29 21.70 18.51
N GLY A 588 -25.19 22.36 19.24
CA GLY A 588 -25.00 23.64 19.91
C GLY A 588 -25.59 24.85 19.18
N ASN A 589 -26.41 24.68 18.14
CA ASN A 589 -27.08 25.82 17.49
C ASN A 589 -28.30 26.25 18.29
N ILE A 590 -28.62 27.55 18.24
CA ILE A 590 -29.60 28.18 19.13
C ILE A 590 -30.76 28.75 18.32
N GLY A 591 -31.93 28.12 18.48
CA GLY A 591 -33.23 28.61 18.04
C GLY A 591 -33.88 29.53 19.07
N MET A 592 -34.66 30.51 18.60
CA MET A 592 -35.37 31.44 19.49
C MET A 592 -36.79 31.72 19.00
N SER A 593 -37.70 32.01 19.94
CA SER A 593 -39.07 32.47 19.67
C SER A 593 -39.45 33.53 20.70
N ASN A 594 -39.91 34.71 20.26
CA ASN A 594 -40.18 35.85 21.15
C ASN A 594 -41.52 36.51 20.79
N TYR A 595 -42.44 36.61 21.76
CA TYR A 595 -43.76 37.23 21.56
C TYR A 595 -44.24 38.00 22.79
N THR A 596 -45.29 38.80 22.63
CA THR A 596 -46.00 39.47 23.75
C THR A 596 -47.45 39.02 23.81
N ALA A 597 -47.85 38.38 24.90
CA ALA A 597 -49.24 38.03 25.20
C ALA A 597 -49.91 39.07 26.10
N ILE A 598 -51.12 39.47 25.75
CA ILE A 598 -51.90 40.50 26.45
C ILE A 598 -53.27 39.92 26.81
N ILE A 599 -53.58 39.87 28.10
CA ILE A 599 -54.87 39.41 28.63
C ILE A 599 -55.68 40.65 29.03
N ARG A 600 -56.91 40.81 28.52
CA ARG A 600 -57.80 41.92 28.90
C ARG A 600 -59.26 41.49 29.02
N THR A 601 -59.92 41.95 30.08
CA THR A 601 -61.38 42.04 30.10
C THR A 601 -61.83 43.28 29.33
N VAL A 602 -62.67 43.12 28.32
CA VAL A 602 -63.28 44.21 27.53
C VAL A 602 -64.77 44.35 27.89
N GLU A 603 -65.30 45.58 27.81
CA GLU A 603 -66.73 45.88 27.99
C GLU A 603 -67.38 46.24 26.64
N PHE A 604 -68.61 45.80 26.42
CA PHE A 604 -69.35 46.05 25.17
C PHE A 604 -70.17 47.33 25.27
N VAL A 605 -69.85 48.33 24.43
CA VAL A 605 -70.56 49.61 24.39
C VAL A 605 -71.50 49.61 23.20
N ASN A 606 -72.81 49.68 23.47
CA ASN A 606 -73.88 49.55 22.46
C ASN A 606 -73.83 48.25 21.62
N GLY A 607 -73.19 47.19 22.12
CA GLY A 607 -73.02 45.93 21.40
C GLY A 607 -71.78 45.87 20.50
N THR A 608 -70.93 46.90 20.48
CA THR A 608 -69.64 46.90 19.79
C THR A 608 -68.50 46.84 20.81
N VAL A 609 -67.41 46.14 20.45
CA VAL A 609 -66.12 46.23 21.12
C VAL A 609 -65.06 46.69 20.13
N GLU A 610 -64.15 47.55 20.58
CA GLU A 610 -62.95 47.94 19.85
C GLU A 610 -61.75 47.80 20.79
N PHE A 611 -60.93 46.78 20.53
CA PHE A 611 -59.66 46.54 21.21
C PHE A 611 -58.58 47.34 20.49
N ASN A 612 -58.20 48.47 21.07
CA ASN A 612 -57.16 49.38 20.57
C ASN A 612 -55.99 49.49 21.57
N ASN A 613 -55.39 48.35 21.97
CA ASN A 613 -54.22 48.40 22.85
C ASN A 613 -53.38 47.12 22.78
N SER A 614 -52.49 47.07 21.80
CA SER A 614 -51.44 46.07 21.73
C SER A 614 -50.06 46.73 21.72
N THR A 615 -49.00 45.95 21.97
CA THR A 615 -47.63 46.48 22.06
C THR A 615 -47.12 46.95 20.70
N LEU A 616 -47.56 46.30 19.62
CA LEU A 616 -47.14 46.58 18.25
C LEU A 616 -48.14 47.48 17.49
N GLY A 617 -49.36 47.65 18.01
CA GLY A 617 -50.37 48.61 17.53
C GLY A 617 -51.54 48.02 16.77
N THR A 618 -51.71 46.70 16.78
CA THR A 618 -52.86 45.98 16.21
C THR A 618 -54.17 46.37 16.89
N SER A 619 -55.21 46.49 16.07
CA SER A 619 -56.57 46.82 16.50
C SER A 619 -57.54 45.74 16.03
N ILE A 620 -58.46 45.34 16.92
CA ILE A 620 -59.49 44.34 16.65
C ILE A 620 -60.85 44.97 16.97
N ALA A 621 -61.81 44.86 16.06
CA ALA A 621 -63.17 45.36 16.28
C ALA A 621 -64.20 44.29 15.91
N PHE A 622 -65.27 44.15 16.69
CA PHE A 622 -66.42 43.32 16.33
C PHE A 622 -67.67 43.73 17.11
N ASN A 623 -68.83 43.26 16.67
CA ASN A 623 -70.10 43.40 17.41
C ASN A 623 -70.50 42.09 18.07
N ALA A 624 -71.12 42.15 19.24
CA ALA A 624 -71.76 41.00 19.89
C ALA A 624 -73.08 41.40 20.56
N ALA A 625 -74.12 40.60 20.34
CA ALA A 625 -75.43 40.81 20.94
C ALA A 625 -75.52 40.14 22.33
N ASN A 626 -76.15 40.82 23.28
CA ASN A 626 -76.45 40.33 24.64
C ASN A 626 -75.24 40.02 25.56
N ILE A 627 -74.01 40.32 25.12
CA ILE A 627 -72.79 40.25 25.95
C ILE A 627 -72.51 41.63 26.57
N THR A 628 -72.15 41.67 27.86
CA THR A 628 -71.78 42.92 28.55
C THR A 628 -70.26 43.09 28.70
N SER A 629 -69.54 41.98 28.86
CA SER A 629 -68.09 41.95 29.06
C SER A 629 -67.53 40.58 28.69
N ALA A 630 -66.29 40.53 28.21
CA ALA A 630 -65.59 39.31 27.81
C ALA A 630 -64.11 39.35 28.20
N SER A 631 -63.49 38.18 28.36
CA SER A 631 -62.02 38.09 28.31
C SER A 631 -61.59 37.92 26.87
N ILE A 632 -60.55 38.65 26.46
CA ILE A 632 -59.83 38.50 25.20
C ILE A 632 -58.35 38.32 25.51
N VAL A 633 -57.72 37.32 24.90
CA VAL A 633 -56.26 37.25 24.78
C VAL A 633 -55.90 37.75 23.40
N VAL A 634 -54.91 38.64 23.34
CA VAL A 634 -54.24 38.99 22.09
C VAL A 634 -52.76 38.70 22.29
N THR A 635 -52.23 37.78 21.50
CA THR A 635 -50.81 37.45 21.47
C THR A 635 -50.24 37.95 20.16
N GLU A 636 -49.22 38.79 20.23
CA GLU A 636 -48.54 39.37 19.05
C GLU A 636 -47.09 38.94 18.99
N SER A 637 -46.62 38.67 17.78
CA SER A 637 -45.23 38.32 17.49
C SER A 637 -44.77 38.93 16.18
N MET A 638 -43.49 39.28 16.09
CA MET A 638 -42.81 39.53 14.81
C MET A 638 -42.28 38.22 14.22
N GLU A 639 -42.00 37.22 15.07
CA GLU A 639 -41.58 35.87 14.70
C GLU A 639 -42.79 34.94 14.44
N PRO A 640 -42.67 33.90 13.60
CA PRO A 640 -43.75 32.96 13.34
C PRO A 640 -44.32 32.28 14.60
N MET A 641 -45.64 32.32 14.75
CA MET A 641 -46.37 31.64 15.84
C MET A 641 -46.79 30.20 15.48
N ALA A 642 -46.61 29.80 14.22
CA ALA A 642 -46.88 28.48 13.67
C ALA A 642 -46.00 28.26 12.43
N ASN A 643 -45.94 27.04 11.90
CA ASN A 643 -45.04 26.68 10.81
C ASN A 643 -45.24 27.57 9.58
N LEU A 644 -44.18 28.20 9.09
CA LEU A 644 -44.17 29.05 7.91
C LEU A 644 -43.16 28.45 6.92
N THR A 645 -43.59 28.16 5.69
CA THR A 645 -42.71 27.61 4.65
C THR A 645 -41.79 28.68 4.06
N ASP A 646 -40.65 28.26 3.51
CA ASP A 646 -39.69 29.13 2.81
C ASP A 646 -40.25 29.83 1.57
N GLU A 647 -41.49 29.54 1.18
CA GLU A 647 -42.24 30.24 0.13
C GLU A 647 -42.75 31.61 0.61
N TYR A 648 -42.76 31.89 1.93
CA TYR A 648 -43.44 33.03 2.54
C TYR A 648 -42.55 33.90 3.43
N VAL A 649 -42.74 35.22 3.33
CA VAL A 649 -42.24 36.20 4.30
C VAL A 649 -43.39 36.65 5.18
N GLY A 650 -43.31 36.35 6.48
CA GLY A 650 -44.24 36.88 7.49
C GLY A 650 -43.73 38.18 8.11
N PHE A 651 -44.63 39.14 8.33
CA PHE A 651 -44.29 40.48 8.87
C PHE A 651 -44.85 40.74 10.27
N HIS A 652 -45.96 40.08 10.64
CA HIS A 652 -46.62 40.24 11.92
C HIS A 652 -47.59 39.08 12.11
N PHE A 653 -47.47 38.39 13.24
CA PHE A 653 -48.29 37.25 13.64
C PHE A 653 -49.16 37.65 14.84
N ILE A 654 -50.42 37.26 14.82
CA ILE A 654 -51.37 37.53 15.89
C ILE A 654 -52.28 36.34 16.16
N ASN A 655 -52.36 35.89 17.41
CA ASN A 655 -53.42 34.99 17.87
C ASN A 655 -54.44 35.79 18.69
N VAL A 656 -55.73 35.56 18.46
CA VAL A 656 -56.83 36.18 19.19
C VAL A 656 -57.73 35.10 19.76
N GLU A 657 -57.73 34.95 21.08
CA GLU A 657 -58.60 33.99 21.78
C GLU A 657 -59.72 34.71 22.51
N LEU A 658 -60.96 34.26 22.28
CA LEU A 658 -62.15 34.75 22.97
C LEU A 658 -62.65 33.74 23.99
N ASP A 659 -63.29 34.21 25.06
CA ASP A 659 -64.13 33.35 25.89
C ASP A 659 -65.26 32.70 25.06
N SER A 660 -65.45 31.40 25.31
CA SER A 660 -66.49 30.51 24.80
C SER A 660 -67.90 31.11 24.63
N ASN A 661 -68.27 32.11 25.43
CA ASN A 661 -69.56 32.78 25.36
C ASN A 661 -69.73 33.70 24.13
N LEU A 662 -68.66 33.97 23.37
CA LEU A 662 -68.67 34.93 22.26
C LEU A 662 -68.63 34.32 20.87
N THR A 663 -68.05 33.12 20.72
CA THR A 663 -67.72 32.52 19.41
C THR A 663 -68.95 32.32 18.50
N GLU A 664 -70.16 32.22 19.06
CA GLU A 664 -71.42 32.09 18.31
C GLU A 664 -72.17 33.42 18.06
N ASN A 665 -71.70 34.55 18.61
CA ASN A 665 -72.45 35.82 18.66
C ASN A 665 -71.73 37.01 17.98
N MET A 666 -70.67 36.77 17.20
CA MET A 666 -69.89 37.81 16.53
C MET A 666 -70.51 38.27 15.21
N GLU A 667 -70.54 39.59 14.96
CA GLU A 667 -70.87 40.20 13.67
C GLU A 667 -69.89 41.32 13.30
N ASN A 668 -69.53 41.42 12.01
CA ASN A 668 -68.61 42.41 11.45
C ASN A 668 -67.26 42.46 12.19
N ALA A 669 -66.59 41.31 12.34
CA ALA A 669 -65.28 41.25 12.96
C ALA A 669 -64.18 41.69 11.98
N THR A 670 -63.22 42.48 12.47
CA THR A 670 -62.15 43.08 11.67
C THR A 670 -60.84 43.03 12.44
N ILE A 671 -59.76 42.62 11.76
CA ILE A 671 -58.38 42.71 12.25
C ILE A 671 -57.69 43.83 11.49
N ARG A 672 -56.90 44.66 12.19
CA ARG A 672 -56.12 45.78 11.63
C ARG A 672 -54.67 45.67 12.10
N ILE A 673 -53.83 45.05 11.29
CA ILE A 673 -52.39 44.90 11.57
C ILE A 673 -51.66 46.16 11.08
N PRO A 674 -50.88 46.86 11.93
CA PRO A 674 -50.14 48.05 11.51
C PRO A 674 -49.00 47.67 10.57
N ILE A 675 -48.82 48.47 9.51
CA ILE A 675 -47.66 48.34 8.63
C ILE A 675 -46.45 48.95 9.36
N PRO A 676 -45.32 48.22 9.50
CA PRO A 676 -44.10 48.74 10.12
C PRO A 676 -43.58 50.00 9.40
N GLU A 677 -42.99 50.95 10.14
CA GLU A 677 -42.40 52.15 9.55
C GLU A 677 -41.17 51.81 8.67
N ASP A 678 -40.44 50.75 9.01
CA ASP A 678 -39.29 50.20 8.27
C ASP A 678 -39.67 49.00 7.38
N PHE A 679 -40.83 49.02 6.72
CA PHE A 679 -41.27 47.93 5.84
C PHE A 679 -40.35 47.77 4.60
N PRO A 680 -39.99 46.53 4.17
CA PRO A 680 -39.00 46.32 3.11
C PRO A 680 -39.38 46.94 1.76
N GLU A 681 -38.47 47.75 1.18
CA GLU A 681 -38.69 48.37 -0.15
C GLU A 681 -38.80 47.36 -1.31
N THR A 682 -38.33 46.11 -1.10
CA THR A 682 -38.36 45.02 -2.09
C THR A 682 -39.75 44.39 -2.24
N ILE A 683 -40.66 44.59 -1.30
CA ILE A 683 -42.00 43.99 -1.29
C ILE A 683 -43.02 45.13 -1.36
N ASN A 684 -44.01 45.00 -2.23
CA ASN A 684 -45.10 45.99 -2.30
C ASN A 684 -46.15 45.63 -1.25
N LYS A 685 -46.43 46.57 -0.34
CA LYS A 685 -47.38 46.39 0.78
C LYS A 685 -48.81 46.00 0.40
N HIS A 686 -49.19 46.10 -0.88
CA HIS A 686 -50.50 45.64 -1.39
C HIS A 686 -50.51 44.17 -1.79
N ASP A 687 -49.33 43.55 -1.93
CA ASP A 687 -49.16 42.13 -2.25
C ASP A 687 -49.06 41.29 -0.95
N VAL A 688 -49.07 41.96 0.22
CA VAL A 688 -49.20 41.34 1.54
C VAL A 688 -50.67 40.98 1.81
N SER A 689 -50.90 39.72 2.14
CA SER A 689 -52.21 39.16 2.49
C SER A 689 -52.26 38.80 3.99
N ILE A 690 -53.38 39.08 4.65
CA ILE A 690 -53.65 38.47 5.97
C ILE A 690 -54.20 37.06 5.72
N ARG A 691 -53.45 36.05 6.16
CA ARG A 691 -53.80 34.63 6.10
C ARG A 691 -54.08 34.10 7.50
N TYR A 692 -54.84 33.01 7.60
CA TYR A 692 -55.08 32.32 8.87
C TYR A 692 -54.36 30.96 8.88
N TYR A 693 -53.86 30.54 10.04
CA TYR A 693 -53.29 29.20 10.17
C TYR A 693 -54.42 28.20 10.42
N ASN A 694 -54.53 27.20 9.55
CA ASN A 694 -55.47 26.09 9.71
C ASN A 694 -54.75 24.93 10.42
N GLU A 695 -55.00 24.78 11.72
CA GLU A 695 -54.41 23.72 12.56
C GLU A 695 -54.72 22.29 12.07
N THR A 696 -55.75 22.09 11.23
CA THR A 696 -56.11 20.77 10.68
C THR A 696 -55.28 20.39 9.46
N THR A 697 -54.91 21.37 8.61
CA THR A 697 -54.07 21.16 7.42
C THR A 697 -52.59 21.49 7.69
N SER A 698 -52.31 22.24 8.76
CA SER A 698 -50.99 22.84 9.07
C SER A 698 -50.49 23.85 8.02
N GLU A 699 -51.42 24.51 7.33
CA GLU A 699 -51.14 25.47 6.25
C GLU A 699 -51.66 26.89 6.55
N TRP A 700 -51.04 27.91 5.93
CA TRP A 700 -51.48 29.31 5.96
C TRP A 700 -52.45 29.60 4.82
N GLU A 701 -53.74 29.54 5.12
CA GLU A 701 -54.81 29.70 4.13
C GLU A 701 -55.24 31.17 3.95
N PRO A 702 -55.51 31.61 2.71
CA PRO A 702 -56.05 32.93 2.44
C PRO A 702 -57.49 33.06 2.93
N LEU A 703 -57.89 34.29 3.29
CA LEU A 703 -59.26 34.61 3.66
C LEU A 703 -60.12 34.90 2.41
N ASP A 704 -61.43 34.61 2.49
CA ASP A 704 -62.42 34.93 1.44
C ASP A 704 -62.48 36.45 1.11
N ASN A 705 -62.03 37.30 2.04
CA ASN A 705 -62.02 38.76 1.91
C ASN A 705 -60.61 39.25 1.57
N GLU A 706 -60.49 40.07 0.53
CA GLU A 706 -59.22 40.72 0.17
C GLU A 706 -58.73 41.65 1.30
N THR A 707 -57.42 41.60 1.57
CA THR A 707 -56.75 42.48 2.54
C THR A 707 -56.64 43.90 1.97
N GLN A 708 -57.05 44.90 2.74
CA GLN A 708 -57.05 46.31 2.33
C GLN A 708 -55.98 47.10 3.08
N VAL A 709 -55.24 47.96 2.38
CA VAL A 709 -54.35 48.95 3.01
C VAL A 709 -55.18 50.20 3.35
N VAL A 710 -55.35 50.49 4.64
CA VAL A 710 -56.18 51.59 5.14
C VAL A 710 -55.34 52.54 6.00
N VAL A 711 -55.48 53.86 5.76
CA VAL A 711 -54.86 54.90 6.58
C VAL A 711 -55.80 55.30 7.72
N ILE A 712 -55.37 55.13 8.97
CA ILE A 712 -56.14 55.52 10.17
C ILE A 712 -55.28 56.47 11.01
N GLY A 713 -55.67 57.75 11.03
CA GLY A 713 -54.82 58.81 11.57
C GLY A 713 -53.59 59.01 10.69
N ASP A 714 -52.40 58.93 11.28
CA ASP A 714 -51.11 59.08 10.59
C ASP A 714 -50.43 57.71 10.31
N LYS A 715 -51.12 56.58 10.51
CA LYS A 715 -50.59 55.22 10.32
C LYS A 715 -51.35 54.43 9.26
N GLU A 716 -50.65 53.53 8.59
CA GLU A 716 -51.22 52.56 7.64
C GLU A 716 -51.41 51.19 8.30
N PHE A 717 -52.47 50.49 7.89
CA PHE A 717 -52.83 49.16 8.40
C PHE A 717 -53.22 48.24 7.26
N TRP A 718 -52.83 46.97 7.34
CA TRP A 718 -53.53 45.89 6.64
C TRP A 718 -54.81 45.55 7.41
N VAL A 719 -55.93 45.57 6.71
CA VAL A 719 -57.27 45.42 7.28
C VAL A 719 -58.03 44.31 6.56
N VAL A 720 -58.59 43.37 7.31
CA VAL A 720 -59.43 42.30 6.76
C VAL A 720 -60.63 42.01 7.67
N GLU A 721 -61.77 41.67 7.06
CA GLU A 721 -62.94 41.17 7.77
C GLU A 721 -62.82 39.65 7.96
N VAL A 722 -63.05 39.19 9.20
CA VAL A 722 -62.92 37.77 9.60
C VAL A 722 -64.26 37.23 10.12
N SER A 723 -64.49 35.92 9.95
CA SER A 723 -65.72 35.23 10.39
C SER A 723 -65.59 34.57 11.77
N HIS A 724 -64.36 34.35 12.23
CA HIS A 724 -63.98 33.88 13.56
C HIS A 724 -62.69 34.58 13.99
N PHE A 725 -62.09 34.14 15.09
CA PHE A 725 -60.68 34.42 15.39
C PHE A 725 -59.88 33.12 15.46
N SER A 726 -58.57 33.23 15.25
CA SER A 726 -57.56 32.16 15.18
C SER A 726 -56.18 32.82 15.25
N ILE A 727 -55.13 32.05 14.96
CA ILE A 727 -53.82 32.57 14.56
C ILE A 727 -53.92 33.14 13.13
N TYR A 728 -53.48 34.39 12.96
CA TYR A 728 -53.36 35.08 11.68
C TYR A 728 -51.94 35.62 11.48
N ALA A 729 -51.56 35.85 10.23
CA ALA A 729 -50.31 36.50 9.88
C ALA A 729 -50.47 37.41 8.66
N ALA A 730 -49.80 38.55 8.69
CA ALA A 730 -49.54 39.34 7.48
C ALA A 730 -48.37 38.69 6.74
N ILE A 731 -48.64 38.06 5.58
CA ILE A 731 -47.70 37.27 4.78
C ILE A 731 -47.69 37.76 3.33
N ALA A 732 -46.51 37.88 2.74
CA ALA A 732 -46.30 37.93 1.29
C ALA A 732 -45.52 36.70 0.83
N ASP A 733 -45.65 36.37 -0.46
CA ASP A 733 -44.79 35.37 -1.10
C ASP A 733 -43.33 35.90 -1.14
N VAL A 734 -42.33 35.02 -0.99
CA VAL A 734 -40.92 35.41 -1.11
C VAL A 734 -40.67 36.00 -2.51
N PRO A 735 -40.13 37.23 -2.62
CA PRO A 735 -39.89 37.84 -3.91
C PRO A 735 -38.86 37.01 -4.70
N GLU A 736 -39.24 36.53 -5.88
CA GLU A 736 -38.32 35.86 -6.80
C GLU A 736 -37.05 36.72 -6.98
N GLU A 737 -35.86 36.14 -6.74
CA GLU A 737 -34.63 36.84 -7.06
C GLU A 737 -34.64 37.23 -8.55
N PRO A 738 -34.29 38.48 -8.89
CA PRO A 738 -34.27 38.91 -10.28
C PRO A 738 -33.20 38.12 -11.03
N ALA A 739 -33.65 37.13 -11.81
CA ALA A 739 -32.80 36.20 -12.55
C ALA A 739 -31.58 36.90 -13.16
N GLU A 740 -30.37 36.48 -12.78
CA GLU A 740 -29.14 37.14 -13.19
C GLU A 740 -29.10 37.30 -14.71
N VAL A 741 -29.14 38.55 -15.18
CA VAL A 741 -29.00 38.86 -16.60
C VAL A 741 -27.59 38.41 -17.01
N PRO A 742 -27.43 37.50 -17.98
CA PRO A 742 -26.11 36.97 -18.33
C PRO A 742 -25.16 38.11 -18.73
N GLU A 743 -24.12 38.37 -17.93
CA GLU A 743 -23.12 39.39 -18.20
C GLU A 743 -22.50 39.12 -19.58
N THR A 744 -22.78 40.00 -20.55
CA THR A 744 -22.18 39.88 -21.89
C THR A 744 -20.65 39.93 -21.80
N PRO A 745 -19.91 38.98 -22.42
CA PRO A 745 -18.47 38.85 -22.18
C PRO A 745 -17.68 40.11 -22.54
N ARG A 746 -17.13 40.80 -21.54
CA ARG A 746 -16.18 41.90 -21.77
C ARG A 746 -14.81 41.32 -22.11
N HIS A 747 -14.27 41.75 -23.25
CA HIS A 747 -12.91 41.41 -23.66
C HIS A 747 -11.87 41.84 -22.60
N PRO A 748 -10.84 41.02 -22.33
CA PRO A 748 -9.92 41.27 -21.21
C PRO A 748 -8.85 42.31 -21.54
N SER A 749 -8.53 43.16 -20.55
CA SER A 749 -7.32 44.00 -20.56
C SER A 749 -6.51 43.81 -19.28
N GLY A 750 -5.68 42.75 -19.28
CA GLY A 750 -4.38 42.65 -18.61
C GLY A 750 -4.22 43.01 -17.12
N GLY A 751 -3.88 41.99 -16.31
CA GLY A 751 -2.83 42.16 -15.32
C GLY A 751 -3.00 41.46 -13.97
N GLY A 752 -2.34 40.31 -13.80
CA GLY A 752 -1.64 40.00 -12.54
C GLY A 752 -2.25 38.98 -11.57
N SER A 753 -1.63 37.79 -11.59
CA SER A 753 -1.36 36.94 -10.41
C SER A 753 -2.44 36.03 -9.80
N SER A 754 -1.98 34.80 -9.53
CA SER A 754 -2.44 33.81 -8.56
C SER A 754 -3.49 32.75 -8.96
N SER A 755 -3.09 31.50 -8.68
CA SER A 755 -3.89 30.35 -8.23
C SER A 755 -5.09 29.92 -9.08
N ARG A 756 -4.92 28.83 -9.84
CA ARG A 756 -6.02 28.00 -10.34
C ARG A 756 -6.38 26.92 -9.32
N ALA A 757 -7.59 26.97 -8.78
CA ALA A 757 -8.33 25.79 -8.35
C ALA A 757 -9.58 25.73 -9.24
N SER A 758 -9.88 24.56 -9.81
CA SER A 758 -10.99 24.37 -10.75
C SER A 758 -12.11 23.62 -10.04
N ILE A 759 -13.18 24.32 -9.67
CA ILE A 759 -14.40 23.68 -9.15
C ILE A 759 -15.11 22.99 -10.32
N ILE A 760 -15.41 21.70 -10.18
CA ILE A 760 -16.31 20.96 -11.07
C ILE A 760 -17.58 20.67 -10.26
N SER A 761 -18.64 21.43 -10.48
CA SER A 761 -19.97 21.12 -9.98
C SER A 761 -20.70 20.19 -10.95
N SER A 762 -20.75 18.90 -10.65
CA SER A 762 -21.61 17.95 -11.35
C SER A 762 -22.89 17.70 -10.54
N ILE A 763 -23.91 18.51 -10.81
CA ILE A 763 -25.29 18.21 -10.41
C ILE A 763 -25.69 16.92 -11.12
N THR A 764 -26.14 15.92 -10.36
CA THR A 764 -26.66 14.67 -10.92
C THR A 764 -28.16 14.64 -10.67
N GLU A 765 -28.95 14.73 -11.73
CA GLU A 765 -30.41 14.59 -11.67
C GLU A 765 -30.77 13.16 -11.21
N ILE A 766 -31.49 13.03 -10.10
CA ILE A 766 -32.14 11.78 -9.71
C ILE A 766 -33.55 11.80 -10.31
N THR A 767 -33.82 10.91 -11.26
CA THR A 767 -35.16 10.69 -11.80
C THR A 767 -35.84 9.55 -11.08
N ASP A 768 -36.92 9.83 -10.37
CA ASP A 768 -37.83 8.81 -9.83
C ASP A 768 -38.51 8.01 -10.93
N THR A 769 -38.58 6.70 -10.73
CA THR A 769 -39.59 5.82 -11.37
C THR A 769 -40.09 4.81 -10.35
N GLU A 770 -41.37 4.92 -10.02
CA GLU A 770 -42.10 3.97 -9.17
C GLU A 770 -42.19 2.57 -9.82
N GLU A 771 -42.12 1.51 -9.01
CA GLU A 771 -42.84 0.27 -9.33
C GLU A 771 -43.32 -0.44 -8.04
N GLU A 772 -44.61 -0.82 -8.01
CA GLU A 772 -45.27 -1.42 -6.85
C GLU A 772 -44.80 -2.85 -6.54
N VAL A 773 -44.65 -3.21 -5.26
CA VAL A 773 -44.87 -4.60 -4.79
C VAL A 773 -45.68 -4.60 -3.50
N GLN A 774 -46.75 -5.39 -3.47
CA GLN A 774 -47.75 -5.43 -2.40
C GLN A 774 -47.31 -6.22 -1.17
N ALA A 775 -47.71 -5.74 0.02
CA ALA A 775 -47.69 -6.52 1.25
C ALA A 775 -48.94 -7.41 1.38
N GLN A 776 -48.80 -8.60 2.00
CA GLN A 776 -49.94 -9.37 2.49
C GLN A 776 -49.58 -10.19 3.75
N ASP A 777 -50.38 -10.04 4.80
CA ASP A 777 -50.19 -10.65 6.12
C ASP A 777 -50.22 -12.18 6.15
N LYS A 778 -49.54 -12.80 7.15
CA LYS A 778 -50.20 -13.79 8.01
C LYS A 778 -49.55 -14.16 9.35
N GLU A 779 -50.45 -14.52 10.25
CA GLU A 779 -50.34 -14.78 11.69
C GLU A 779 -49.41 -15.94 12.14
N GLU A 780 -48.69 -15.69 13.24
CA GLU A 780 -48.63 -16.45 14.50
C GLU A 780 -48.88 -17.99 14.51
N SER A 781 -47.93 -18.76 15.07
CA SER A 781 -48.20 -19.77 16.12
C SER A 781 -46.94 -20.46 16.68
N THR A 782 -46.96 -20.73 17.99
CA THR A 782 -45.94 -21.53 18.72
C THR A 782 -46.12 -23.04 18.51
N PRO A 783 -45.12 -23.88 18.86
CA PRO A 783 -45.30 -24.64 20.11
C PRO A 783 -44.01 -24.95 20.92
N SER A 784 -44.25 -25.35 22.18
CA SER A 784 -43.31 -25.87 23.17
C SER A 784 -42.81 -27.30 22.87
N GLY A 785 -41.61 -27.66 23.34
CA GLY A 785 -41.05 -29.02 23.25
C GLY A 785 -39.79 -29.25 24.09
N ASP A 786 -39.97 -29.64 25.36
CA ASP A 786 -38.97 -30.09 26.34
C ASP A 786 -38.11 -31.28 25.84
N GLN A 787 -36.79 -31.31 26.18
CA GLN A 787 -36.08 -32.50 26.67
C GLN A 787 -34.72 -32.14 27.32
N THR A 788 -34.46 -32.79 28.46
CA THR A 788 -33.29 -32.68 29.35
C THR A 788 -32.03 -33.41 28.87
N THR A 789 -30.82 -32.92 29.24
CA THR A 789 -29.84 -33.71 30.02
C THR A 789 -28.77 -32.84 30.70
N SER A 790 -28.37 -33.23 31.91
CA SER A 790 -27.32 -32.64 32.76
C SER A 790 -25.93 -33.24 32.52
N VAL A 791 -24.85 -32.55 32.93
CA VAL A 791 -23.88 -33.00 33.98
C VAL A 791 -22.87 -31.89 34.34
N GLU A 792 -22.38 -31.97 35.58
CA GLU A 792 -21.62 -31.01 36.40
C GLU A 792 -20.15 -30.74 36.01
N SER A 793 -19.64 -29.56 36.38
CA SER A 793 -18.44 -29.35 37.25
C SER A 793 -18.18 -27.84 37.35
N GLU A 794 -18.43 -27.15 38.47
CA GLU A 794 -17.69 -27.10 39.75
C GLU A 794 -16.28 -26.47 39.73
N THR A 795 -16.20 -25.29 40.38
CA THR A 795 -15.14 -24.83 41.31
C THR A 795 -13.77 -24.40 40.73
N THR A 796 -13.00 -23.45 41.31
CA THR A 796 -13.23 -22.42 42.35
C THR A 796 -12.07 -21.41 42.30
N ALA A 797 -12.31 -20.14 42.64
CA ALA A 797 -11.25 -19.25 43.13
C ALA A 797 -10.90 -19.58 44.61
N PRO A 798 -9.72 -19.18 45.10
CA PRO A 798 -9.69 -18.56 46.43
C PRO A 798 -8.79 -17.31 46.51
N SER A 799 -8.76 -16.74 47.72
CA SER A 799 -8.56 -15.32 48.01
C SER A 799 -7.54 -15.05 49.13
N VAL A 800 -6.75 -13.97 48.97
CA VAL A 800 -6.45 -12.91 49.97
C VAL A 800 -5.60 -13.26 51.24
N GLU A 801 -5.03 -12.20 51.83
CA GLU A 801 -4.23 -12.07 53.08
C GLU A 801 -2.73 -12.46 52.98
N SER A 802 -1.73 -11.78 53.54
CA SER A 802 -1.41 -10.39 53.99
C SER A 802 -0.36 -10.49 55.11
N GLU A 803 0.73 -9.71 55.09
CA GLU A 803 1.65 -9.36 56.23
C GLU A 803 2.80 -8.49 55.63
N THR A 804 2.97 -7.17 55.87
CA THR A 804 3.40 -6.37 57.06
C THR A 804 4.90 -6.00 57.11
N GLU A 805 5.15 -4.78 57.62
CA GLU A 805 6.41 -4.20 58.13
C GLU A 805 7.48 -3.64 57.16
N ASP A 806 7.41 -2.31 56.97
CA ASP A 806 8.44 -1.28 57.22
C ASP A 806 9.94 -1.63 57.13
N ASN A 807 10.66 -0.82 56.35
CA ASN A 807 11.94 -0.25 56.81
C ASN A 807 12.24 1.11 56.13
N GLU A 808 12.85 2.00 56.90
CA GLU A 808 13.05 3.41 56.54
C GLU A 808 14.32 3.69 55.70
N GLU A 809 14.26 4.83 55.01
CA GLU A 809 15.38 5.78 54.82
C GLU A 809 16.72 5.31 54.22
N ASN A 810 16.95 5.70 52.96
CA ASN A 810 18.08 6.60 52.70
C ASN A 810 17.92 7.41 51.42
N ALA A 811 17.95 8.74 51.54
CA ALA A 811 18.03 9.66 50.42
C ALA A 811 19.43 10.28 50.35
N ARG A 812 20.03 10.39 49.15
CA ARG A 812 20.50 11.67 48.57
C ARG A 812 21.49 11.53 47.39
N ASN A 813 21.27 12.43 46.43
CA ASN A 813 22.26 13.21 45.67
C ASN A 813 23.09 12.54 44.55
N VAL A 814 22.72 12.94 43.33
CA VAL A 814 23.61 13.26 42.19
C VAL A 814 24.76 14.19 42.63
N PRO A 815 25.89 14.24 41.90
CA PRO A 815 26.06 15.40 41.01
C PRO A 815 26.79 15.13 39.68
N MET A 816 26.48 15.97 38.68
CA MET A 816 27.32 16.23 37.50
C MET A 816 28.68 16.83 37.91
N MET A 817 29.71 16.72 37.06
CA MET A 817 30.78 17.75 37.04
C MET A 817 31.53 17.85 35.71
N ASP A 818 31.78 19.09 35.28
CA ASP A 818 32.60 19.48 34.12
C ASP A 818 34.13 19.37 34.37
N GLY A 819 34.91 19.23 33.28
CA GLY A 819 35.90 20.29 33.00
C GLY A 819 37.43 20.03 32.97
N VAL A 820 37.95 19.88 31.74
CA VAL A 820 39.15 20.54 31.13
C VAL A 820 40.62 20.08 31.36
N LEU A 821 41.35 20.03 30.21
CA LEU A 821 42.81 20.19 29.91
C LEU A 821 43.70 18.94 29.76
N GLY A 822 44.38 18.78 28.59
CA GLY A 822 45.36 17.69 28.41
C GLY A 822 46.15 17.44 27.09
N THR A 823 46.13 18.29 26.06
CA THR A 823 47.09 18.34 24.90
C THR A 823 47.47 17.09 24.04
N CYS A 824 47.14 17.19 22.74
CA CYS A 824 47.95 16.80 21.56
C CYS A 824 48.46 15.35 21.33
N ALA A 825 47.89 14.70 20.30
CA ALA A 825 48.61 13.90 19.31
C ALA A 825 48.01 14.12 17.90
N ILE A 826 48.80 13.94 16.84
CA ILE A 826 48.46 14.32 15.46
C ILE A 826 47.77 13.17 14.72
N VAL A 827 46.63 13.46 14.06
CA VAL A 827 46.05 12.57 13.05
C VAL A 827 46.81 12.75 11.73
N VAL A 828 47.44 11.69 11.22
CA VAL A 828 47.95 11.63 9.85
C VAL A 828 47.02 10.75 9.03
N VAL A 829 46.25 11.36 8.13
CA VAL A 829 45.45 10.64 7.13
C VAL A 829 46.39 10.19 6.01
N GLY A 830 46.61 8.88 5.89
CA GLY A 830 47.40 8.26 4.82
C GLY A 830 46.52 7.68 3.72
N MET A 831 46.09 8.51 2.76
CA MET A 831 45.50 8.02 1.51
C MET A 831 46.58 7.41 0.61
N TYR A 832 46.42 6.15 0.22
CA TYR A 832 47.27 5.52 -0.82
C TYR A 832 46.58 5.50 -2.19
N LEU A 833 47.12 6.27 -3.13
CA LEU A 833 46.77 6.21 -4.55
C LEU A 833 47.59 5.11 -5.23
N ARG A 834 46.92 4.04 -5.72
CA ARG A 834 47.57 2.99 -6.52
C ARG A 834 47.79 3.50 -7.95
N ARG A 835 49.06 3.65 -8.36
CA ARG A 835 49.44 4.16 -9.69
C ARG A 835 49.73 2.99 -10.64
N ARG A 836 48.92 2.78 -11.68
CA ARG A 836 49.27 1.88 -12.79
C ARG A 836 50.40 2.46 -13.64
N LYS A 837 51.40 1.63 -13.92
CA LYS A 837 52.25 1.59 -15.12
C LYS A 837 52.97 0.22 -15.10
N ASP A 838 53.10 -0.51 -16.19
CA ASP A 838 52.68 -0.26 -17.58
C ASP A 838 51.60 -1.25 -18.05
#